data_AF-A0A1X2FYD7-F1
#
_entry.id   AF-A0A1X2FYD7-F1
#
_cell.length_a   1.000
_cell.length_b   1.000
_cell.length_c   1.000
_cell.angle_alpha   90.00
_cell.angle_beta   90.00
_cell.angle_gamma   90.00
#
_symmetry.space_group_name_H-M   'P 1'
#
loop_
_entity.id
_entity.type
_entity.pdbx_description
1 polymer ?
#
loop_
_entity_poly.entity_id
_entity_poly.type
_entity_poly.pdbx_seq_one_letter_code
_entity_poly.pdbx_strand_id
1 'polypeptide(L)'
;MSENSLKNIFGANVFNDAVMRERLPKQTYNALRKTIDEGLPLDPKVADVVANAMKDWAIEKGATHFTHWFQPLTGITAEKHESFISPTPDGKVITEFSGKELIKGEPDASSFPSGGLRATFEARGYTAWDCTSPAFVKDNVLYIPTAFCSYTGEALDLKTPLLRSMEALSKEALRVLKLFGNNTSKRVITTVGPEQEYFLIDKKLYEKRKDLILTGRTLFGAKPPKGQEMEDHYFGTIRERVFEFMKELDEELWKLGISAKTEHNEVAPAQHELAPIFNTTNIATDHNQLTMDIMKKVALRNDLVCLLHEKPFAGVNGSGKHNNWSMSTDDGLNLLDPGKTPHENAQFLVFLCAVIKAIDEYADLLRVSCATPGNDHRLGANEAPPAIISIFLGDQLTDILEQIGETGGATNSKQGGELKIGVTTLPTLHKDSTDRNRTSPFAFTGNKFEFRMVGSSSSVATANYILNTIVAEVLSEIADRLEKADNFDEEVQKILKEIVINHKRVIFNGNGYSEEWVKEAEKRGLPNIASTVDAIPALLKDKNVKVMEKHGVLSKVEMESRYEIMLENYSKTINIEALTMLDMAKKQILPAVLKFIKNVADSINAVKETGLDASVDAQADLLKEVSSLTAEFKKRIDNLESAVNNASNIEGDSFAVAKYYRDEVFAKMGELREIGDKLETLVDADIWPLPTYADMLFYV
;
A
#
# COMPACT_ATOMS: atom_id res chain seq x y z
N MET A 1 -2.11 -25.75 -16.23
CA MET A 1 -2.58 -26.67 -15.17
C MET A 1 -4.00 -27.16 -15.51
N SER A 2 -4.40 -28.41 -15.22
CA SER A 2 -5.79 -28.86 -15.45
C SER A 2 -6.76 -28.30 -14.39
N GLU A 3 -8.03 -28.07 -14.72
CA GLU A 3 -9.03 -27.53 -13.78
C GLU A 3 -9.16 -28.32 -12.46
N ASN A 4 -9.09 -29.66 -12.54
CA ASN A 4 -9.09 -30.54 -11.37
C ASN A 4 -7.86 -30.33 -10.47
N SER A 5 -6.74 -29.87 -11.01
CA SER A 5 -5.53 -29.58 -10.24
C SER A 5 -5.66 -28.24 -9.52
N LEU A 6 -6.27 -27.21 -10.13
CA LEU A 6 -6.52 -25.93 -9.46
C LEU A 6 -7.43 -26.09 -8.24
N LYS A 7 -8.55 -26.81 -8.40
CA LYS A 7 -9.49 -27.12 -7.32
C LYS A 7 -8.84 -27.86 -6.16
N ASN A 8 -7.83 -28.69 -6.44
CA ASN A 8 -7.13 -29.46 -5.42
C ASN A 8 -6.05 -28.66 -4.68
N ILE A 9 -5.41 -27.67 -5.33
CA ILE A 9 -4.38 -26.86 -4.69
C ILE A 9 -4.95 -25.64 -3.96
N PHE A 10 -6.11 -25.13 -4.37
CA PHE A 10 -6.65 -23.90 -3.79
C PHE A 10 -6.92 -24.04 -2.29
N GLY A 11 -6.28 -23.21 -1.47
CA GLY A 11 -6.35 -23.24 -0.02
C GLY A 11 -5.79 -24.52 0.61
N ALA A 12 -5.00 -25.31 -0.11
CA ALA A 12 -4.46 -26.58 0.37
C ALA A 12 -3.53 -26.41 1.59
N ASN A 13 -2.97 -25.22 1.78
CA ASN A 13 -2.09 -24.88 2.90
C ASN A 13 -2.79 -23.97 3.94
N VAL A 14 -4.12 -23.94 3.96
CA VAL A 14 -4.91 -23.10 4.87
C VAL A 14 -5.81 -23.97 5.75
N PHE A 15 -5.83 -23.70 7.06
CA PHE A 15 -6.75 -24.31 8.02
C PHE A 15 -8.13 -23.65 7.92
N ASN A 16 -8.74 -23.78 6.74
CA ASN A 16 -9.99 -23.13 6.35
C ASN A 16 -11.23 -23.83 6.94
N ASP A 17 -12.44 -23.31 6.65
CA ASP A 17 -13.69 -23.87 7.17
C ASP A 17 -13.91 -25.35 6.82
N ALA A 18 -13.50 -25.79 5.63
CA ALA A 18 -13.63 -27.18 5.22
C ALA A 18 -12.74 -28.09 6.06
N VAL A 19 -11.47 -27.70 6.27
CA VAL A 19 -10.53 -28.43 7.13
C VAL A 19 -10.99 -28.43 8.58
N MET A 20 -11.46 -27.28 9.09
CA MET A 20 -12.01 -27.16 10.44
C MET A 20 -13.21 -28.09 10.64
N ARG A 21 -14.11 -28.18 9.66
CA ARG A 21 -15.30 -29.07 9.72
C ARG A 21 -14.94 -30.55 9.68
N GLU A 22 -13.91 -30.91 8.91
CA GLU A 22 -13.43 -32.29 8.80
C GLU A 22 -12.72 -32.75 10.08
N ARG A 23 -11.91 -31.89 10.70
CA ARG A 23 -11.00 -32.26 11.80
C ARG A 23 -11.55 -32.00 13.19
N LEU A 24 -12.38 -30.97 13.37
CA LEU A 24 -12.87 -30.60 14.69
C LEU A 24 -14.12 -31.42 15.06
N PRO A 25 -14.26 -31.83 16.33
CA PRO A 25 -15.52 -32.37 16.82
C PRO A 25 -16.68 -31.40 16.55
N LYS A 26 -17.85 -31.92 16.16
CA LYS A 26 -19.02 -31.11 15.75
C LYS A 26 -19.36 -29.98 16.74
N GLN A 27 -19.27 -30.23 18.05
CA GLN A 27 -19.54 -29.22 19.07
C GLN A 27 -18.49 -28.11 19.08
N THR A 28 -17.20 -28.48 19.01
CA THR A 28 -16.07 -27.54 18.92
C THR A 28 -16.13 -26.70 17.66
N TYR A 29 -16.41 -27.32 16.50
CA TYR A 29 -16.60 -26.61 15.23
C TYR A 29 -17.70 -25.56 15.32
N ASN A 30 -18.89 -25.95 15.80
CA ASN A 30 -20.02 -25.03 15.95
C ASN A 30 -19.71 -23.89 16.94
N ALA A 31 -19.00 -24.17 18.03
CA ALA A 31 -18.59 -23.16 19.00
C ALA A 31 -17.60 -22.17 18.40
N LEU A 32 -16.56 -22.65 17.70
CA LEU A 32 -15.58 -21.81 17.01
C LEU A 32 -16.24 -20.96 15.92
N ARG A 33 -17.14 -21.54 15.12
CA ARG A 33 -17.91 -20.80 14.11
C ARG A 33 -18.74 -19.70 14.73
N LYS A 34 -19.42 -19.99 15.84
CA LYS A 34 -20.17 -18.97 16.57
C LYS A 34 -19.25 -17.83 17.06
N THR A 35 -18.08 -18.14 17.59
CA THR A 35 -17.07 -17.14 17.99
C THR A 35 -16.67 -16.25 16.81
N ILE A 36 -16.38 -16.81 15.64
CA ILE A 36 -15.99 -16.07 14.43
C ILE A 36 -17.16 -15.20 13.91
N ASP A 37 -18.35 -15.79 13.80
CA ASP A 37 -19.52 -15.17 13.17
C ASP A 37 -20.13 -14.08 14.06
N GLU A 38 -20.14 -14.28 15.39
CA GLU A 38 -20.71 -13.33 16.37
C GLU A 38 -19.67 -12.43 17.05
N GLY A 39 -18.36 -12.64 16.81
CA GLY A 39 -17.29 -11.85 17.44
C GLY A 39 -17.17 -12.06 18.95
N LEU A 40 -17.44 -13.28 19.43
CA LEU A 40 -17.41 -13.60 20.87
C LEU A 40 -15.99 -13.96 21.34
N PRO A 41 -15.69 -13.85 22.65
CA PRO A 41 -14.46 -14.42 23.21
C PRO A 41 -14.37 -15.94 22.98
N LEU A 42 -13.17 -16.44 22.67
CA LEU A 42 -12.92 -17.86 22.48
C LEU A 42 -12.92 -18.61 23.83
N ASP A 43 -13.71 -19.69 23.94
CA ASP A 43 -13.68 -20.57 25.10
C ASP A 43 -12.33 -21.31 25.18
N PRO A 44 -11.58 -21.23 26.29
CA PRO A 44 -10.30 -21.95 26.46
C PRO A 44 -10.40 -23.44 26.15
N LYS A 45 -11.53 -24.10 26.44
CA LYS A 45 -11.73 -25.52 26.13
C LYS A 45 -11.83 -25.77 24.62
N VAL A 46 -12.41 -24.83 23.88
CA VAL A 46 -12.45 -24.90 22.41
C VAL A 46 -11.03 -24.70 21.87
N ALA A 47 -10.26 -23.78 22.45
CA ALA A 47 -8.88 -23.51 22.02
C ALA A 47 -7.94 -24.72 22.15
N ASP A 48 -8.00 -25.49 23.24
CA ASP A 48 -7.15 -26.68 23.40
C ASP A 48 -7.43 -27.75 22.33
N VAL A 49 -8.70 -27.95 21.98
CA VAL A 49 -9.09 -28.91 20.93
C VAL A 49 -8.65 -28.40 19.56
N VAL A 50 -8.82 -27.11 19.30
CA VAL A 50 -8.42 -26.48 18.03
C VAL A 50 -6.90 -26.50 17.86
N ALA A 51 -6.13 -26.19 18.91
CA ALA A 51 -4.68 -26.21 18.88
C ALA A 51 -4.15 -27.60 18.52
N ASN A 52 -4.64 -28.65 19.17
CA ASN A 52 -4.24 -30.02 18.84
C ASN A 52 -4.58 -30.40 17.39
N ALA A 53 -5.80 -30.12 16.93
CA ALA A 53 -6.21 -30.44 15.55
C ALA A 53 -5.41 -29.63 14.51
N MET A 54 -5.11 -28.37 14.80
CA MET A 54 -4.32 -27.47 13.94
C MET A 54 -2.86 -27.93 13.88
N LYS A 55 -2.26 -28.34 15.00
CA LYS A 55 -0.92 -28.92 15.06
C LYS A 55 -0.82 -30.19 14.23
N ASP A 56 -1.72 -31.14 14.44
CA ASP A 56 -1.69 -32.42 13.71
C ASP A 56 -1.85 -32.19 12.19
N TRP A 57 -2.78 -31.31 11.79
CA TRP A 57 -2.91 -30.87 10.39
C TRP A 57 -1.63 -30.23 9.85
N ALA A 58 -0.98 -29.36 10.62
CA ALA A 58 0.23 -28.68 10.19
C ALA A 58 1.40 -29.65 10.05
N ILE A 59 1.56 -30.60 10.99
CA ILE A 59 2.60 -31.64 10.94
C ILE A 59 2.40 -32.55 9.71
N GLU A 60 1.16 -32.91 9.37
CA GLU A 60 0.86 -33.66 8.13
C GLU A 60 1.27 -32.90 6.86
N LYS A 61 1.30 -31.56 6.93
CA LYS A 61 1.81 -30.68 5.87
C LYS A 61 3.32 -30.47 5.93
N GLY A 62 4.02 -31.12 6.86
CA GLY A 62 5.47 -31.03 7.05
C GLY A 62 5.91 -29.97 8.06
N ALA A 63 4.97 -29.31 8.76
CA ALA A 63 5.33 -28.27 9.71
C ALA A 63 6.08 -28.83 10.93
N THR A 64 7.18 -28.20 11.28
CA THR A 64 8.01 -28.55 12.45
C THR A 64 7.98 -27.48 13.54
N HIS A 65 7.58 -26.27 13.14
CA HIS A 65 7.49 -25.09 14.00
C HIS A 65 6.13 -24.41 13.81
N PHE A 66 5.78 -23.53 14.74
CA PHE A 66 4.71 -22.56 14.60
C PHE A 66 5.23 -21.15 14.87
N THR A 67 4.47 -20.14 14.45
CA THR A 67 4.74 -18.74 14.73
C THR A 67 3.44 -17.96 14.88
N HIS A 68 3.45 -17.01 15.83
CA HIS A 68 2.49 -15.92 15.86
C HIS A 68 2.89 -14.91 14.80
N TRP A 69 2.05 -14.73 13.79
CA TRP A 69 2.31 -13.87 12.65
C TRP A 69 1.52 -12.57 12.81
N PHE A 70 2.21 -11.44 12.87
CA PHE A 70 1.59 -10.13 13.13
C PHE A 70 2.26 -9.02 12.31
N GLN A 71 1.59 -7.87 12.24
CA GLN A 71 2.00 -6.70 11.45
C GLN A 71 2.36 -5.53 12.37
N PRO A 72 3.59 -5.48 12.94
CA PRO A 72 4.01 -4.36 13.79
C PRO A 72 4.09 -3.04 12.99
N LEU A 73 4.28 -1.92 13.70
CA LEU A 73 4.42 -0.57 13.11
C LEU A 73 5.69 -0.34 12.27
N THR A 74 6.37 -1.41 11.85
CA THR A 74 7.51 -1.36 10.91
C THR A 74 7.06 -1.35 9.45
N GLY A 75 5.80 -1.69 9.16
CA GLY A 75 5.25 -1.80 7.80
C GLY A 75 5.46 -3.17 7.13
N ILE A 76 6.19 -4.08 7.78
CA ILE A 76 6.36 -5.48 7.36
C ILE A 76 5.84 -6.44 8.44
N THR A 77 5.66 -7.71 8.08
CA THR A 77 5.23 -8.74 9.04
C THR A 77 6.39 -9.24 9.89
N ALA A 78 6.10 -9.66 11.12
CA ALA A 78 7.05 -10.29 12.03
C ALA A 78 6.63 -11.73 12.37
N GLU A 79 7.63 -12.55 12.65
CA GLU A 79 7.49 -13.97 12.98
C GLU A 79 8.62 -14.41 13.92
N LYS A 80 8.33 -15.37 14.79
CA LYS A 80 9.29 -16.09 15.66
C LYS A 80 8.92 -17.56 15.60
N HIS A 81 9.82 -18.39 15.11
CA HIS A 81 9.56 -19.83 14.95
C HIS A 81 9.84 -20.58 16.25
N GLU A 82 8.82 -21.24 16.77
CA GLU A 82 8.88 -22.08 17.96
C GLU A 82 8.58 -23.53 17.55
N SER A 83 9.42 -24.47 17.98
CA SER A 83 9.20 -25.88 17.64
C SER A 83 8.05 -26.46 18.46
N PHE A 84 7.30 -27.39 17.86
CA PHE A 84 6.32 -28.21 18.59
C PHE A 84 6.95 -29.17 19.62
N ILE A 85 8.28 -29.27 19.67
CA ILE A 85 8.99 -30.22 20.53
C ILE A 85 8.82 -29.90 22.02
N SER A 86 8.30 -30.88 22.76
CA SER A 86 8.21 -30.89 24.23
C SER A 86 8.98 -32.10 24.76
N PRO A 87 10.10 -31.91 25.50
CA PRO A 87 10.90 -33.01 26.01
C PRO A 87 10.21 -33.73 27.17
N THR A 88 10.27 -35.06 27.18
CA THR A 88 9.70 -35.89 28.24
C THR A 88 10.76 -36.32 29.27
N PRO A 89 10.37 -36.62 30.53
CA PRO A 89 11.32 -37.00 31.58
C PRO A 89 12.18 -38.23 31.28
N ASP A 90 11.76 -39.10 30.34
CA ASP A 90 12.51 -40.27 29.87
C ASP A 90 13.53 -39.95 28.77
N GLY A 91 13.73 -38.67 28.43
CA GLY A 91 14.69 -38.21 27.43
C GLY A 91 14.21 -38.35 25.98
N LYS A 92 12.91 -38.65 25.76
CA LYS A 92 12.28 -38.61 24.44
C LYS A 92 11.65 -37.24 24.18
N VAL A 93 11.08 -37.09 22.99
CA VAL A 93 10.41 -35.88 22.55
C VAL A 93 9.00 -36.25 22.09
N ILE A 94 8.02 -35.43 22.49
CA ILE A 94 6.68 -35.43 21.92
C ILE A 94 6.41 -34.10 21.23
N THR A 95 5.40 -34.06 20.36
CA THR A 95 4.93 -32.81 19.74
C THR A 95 3.70 -32.29 20.47
N GLU A 96 3.82 -31.11 21.07
CA GLU A 96 2.79 -30.45 21.85
C GLU A 96 2.49 -29.06 21.28
N PHE A 97 1.22 -28.66 21.32
CA PHE A 97 0.78 -27.31 21.01
C PHE A 97 -0.52 -27.07 21.78
N SER A 98 -0.45 -26.23 22.81
CA SER A 98 -1.57 -26.02 23.75
C SER A 98 -2.51 -24.91 23.29
N GLY A 99 -3.77 -24.92 23.77
CA GLY A 99 -4.71 -23.82 23.52
C GLY A 99 -4.22 -22.50 24.11
N LYS A 100 -3.40 -22.55 25.18
CA LYS A 100 -2.73 -21.39 25.75
C LYS A 100 -1.76 -20.74 24.77
N GLU A 101 -0.92 -21.55 24.12
CA GLU A 101 0.02 -21.09 23.09
C GLU A 101 -0.68 -20.66 21.81
N LEU A 102 -1.85 -21.23 21.49
CA LEU A 102 -2.66 -20.78 20.36
C LEU A 102 -3.28 -19.41 20.62
N ILE A 103 -3.90 -19.20 21.78
CA ILE A 103 -4.62 -17.95 22.07
C ILE A 103 -3.65 -16.79 22.23
N LYS A 104 -2.49 -17.02 22.86
CA LYS A 104 -1.59 -15.97 23.30
C LYS A 104 -0.12 -16.37 23.17
N GLY A 105 0.64 -15.54 22.45
CA GLY A 105 2.10 -15.55 22.47
C GLY A 105 2.69 -14.37 23.23
N GLU A 106 3.94 -14.50 23.67
CA GLU A 106 4.73 -13.44 24.32
C GLU A 106 6.02 -13.22 23.52
N PRO A 107 6.00 -12.40 22.45
CA PRO A 107 7.22 -12.04 21.74
C PRO A 107 8.07 -11.06 22.57
N ASP A 108 9.39 -11.15 22.44
CA ASP A 108 10.26 -10.04 22.83
C ASP A 108 10.03 -8.88 21.87
N ALA A 109 9.44 -7.82 22.39
CA ALA A 109 9.02 -6.68 21.61
C ALA A 109 9.94 -5.47 21.78
N SER A 110 11.08 -5.61 22.47
CA SER A 110 12.00 -4.50 22.77
C SER A 110 12.52 -3.76 21.53
N SER A 111 12.59 -4.44 20.37
CA SER A 111 13.17 -3.89 19.14
C SER A 111 12.13 -3.32 18.15
N PHE A 112 10.83 -3.44 18.43
CA PHE A 112 9.81 -2.86 17.56
C PHE A 112 9.60 -1.38 17.84
N PRO A 113 9.36 -0.55 16.80
CA PRO A 113 9.04 0.86 16.99
C PRO A 113 7.82 1.03 17.91
N SER A 114 7.98 1.84 18.95
CA SER A 114 6.94 2.10 19.95
C SER A 114 6.55 3.58 20.06
N GLY A 115 7.29 4.50 19.42
CA GLY A 115 6.98 5.93 19.43
C GLY A 115 6.90 6.51 20.85
N GLY A 116 7.74 6.03 21.77
CA GLY A 116 7.73 6.48 23.17
C GLY A 116 6.68 5.82 24.07
N LEU A 117 5.83 4.93 23.55
CA LEU A 117 4.87 4.15 24.37
C LEU A 117 5.54 3.22 25.38
N ARG A 118 6.83 2.95 25.20
CA ARG A 118 7.59 2.01 26.03
C ARG A 118 8.93 2.59 26.39
N ALA A 119 9.35 2.33 27.62
CA ALA A 119 10.73 2.61 28.01
C ALA A 119 11.68 1.62 27.32
N THR A 120 12.91 2.06 27.03
CA THR A 120 13.92 1.27 26.30
C THR A 120 14.33 -0.03 26.99
N PHE A 121 14.04 -0.20 28.28
CA PHE A 121 14.33 -1.42 29.05
C PHE A 121 13.13 -2.39 29.16
N GLU A 122 11.94 -1.99 28.71
CA GLU A 122 10.74 -2.82 28.78
C GLU A 122 10.66 -3.70 27.53
N ALA A 123 10.57 -5.03 27.68
CA ALA A 123 10.61 -5.98 26.55
C ALA A 123 9.27 -6.68 26.26
N ARG A 124 8.32 -6.68 27.21
CA ARG A 124 7.08 -7.46 27.08
C ARG A 124 6.09 -6.85 26.10
N GLY A 125 5.56 -7.69 25.22
CA GLY A 125 4.35 -7.45 24.44
C GLY A 125 3.53 -8.74 24.35
N TYR A 126 2.28 -8.64 23.91
CA TYR A 126 1.39 -9.79 23.82
C TYR A 126 0.84 -9.91 22.41
N THR A 127 0.80 -11.14 21.91
CA THR A 127 0.06 -11.48 20.69
C THR A 127 -1.22 -12.20 21.07
N ALA A 128 -2.28 -11.96 20.33
CA ALA A 128 -3.56 -12.62 20.49
C ALA A 128 -4.03 -13.15 19.14
N TRP A 129 -4.43 -14.43 19.08
CA TRP A 129 -4.89 -15.04 17.83
C TRP A 129 -6.16 -14.37 17.32
N ASP A 130 -6.11 -13.91 16.07
CA ASP A 130 -7.28 -13.50 15.31
C ASP A 130 -7.92 -14.72 14.65
N CYS A 131 -8.89 -15.33 15.32
CA CYS A 131 -9.63 -16.48 14.78
C CYS A 131 -10.49 -16.16 13.55
N THR A 132 -10.67 -14.88 13.20
CA THR A 132 -11.36 -14.48 11.97
C THR A 132 -10.47 -14.54 10.74
N SER A 133 -9.15 -14.71 10.92
CA SER A 133 -8.17 -14.99 9.87
C SER A 133 -7.62 -16.42 10.01
N PRO A 134 -7.73 -17.27 8.97
CA PRO A 134 -7.36 -18.67 9.09
C PRO A 134 -5.83 -18.84 9.21
N ALA A 135 -5.41 -19.78 10.06
CA ALA A 135 -4.01 -20.21 10.11
C ALA A 135 -3.60 -20.89 8.80
N PHE A 136 -2.32 -20.79 8.45
CA PHE A 136 -1.79 -21.35 7.21
C PHE A 136 -0.42 -21.99 7.42
N VAL A 137 0.00 -22.89 6.54
CA VAL A 137 1.34 -23.49 6.55
C VAL A 137 2.15 -22.93 5.39
N LYS A 138 3.36 -22.50 5.70
CA LYS A 138 4.32 -21.96 4.73
C LYS A 138 5.72 -22.29 5.20
N ASP A 139 6.61 -22.67 4.28
CA ASP A 139 8.01 -22.99 4.57
C ASP A 139 8.20 -24.00 5.73
N ASN A 140 7.29 -24.99 5.84
CA ASN A 140 7.25 -25.99 6.94
C ASN A 140 7.06 -25.37 8.35
N VAL A 141 6.34 -24.26 8.42
CA VAL A 141 5.95 -23.59 9.66
C VAL A 141 4.44 -23.30 9.65
N LEU A 142 3.78 -23.51 10.79
CA LEU A 142 2.40 -23.09 11.03
C LEU A 142 2.36 -21.61 11.40
N TYR A 143 1.68 -20.81 10.60
CA TYR A 143 1.48 -19.39 10.82
C TYR A 143 0.10 -19.12 11.41
N ILE A 144 0.07 -18.41 12.54
CA ILE A 144 -1.13 -18.07 13.28
C ILE A 144 -1.31 -16.54 13.22
N PRO A 145 -2.28 -16.02 12.44
CA PRO A 145 -2.52 -14.59 12.34
C PRO A 145 -2.91 -13.97 13.67
N THR A 146 -2.19 -12.94 14.12
CA THR A 146 -2.34 -12.41 15.47
C THR A 146 -2.34 -10.89 15.49
N ALA A 147 -3.10 -10.33 16.44
CA ALA A 147 -2.99 -8.95 16.87
C ALA A 147 -1.84 -8.81 17.88
N PHE A 148 -1.18 -7.66 17.92
CA PHE A 148 -0.02 -7.39 18.77
C PHE A 148 -0.16 -6.07 19.55
N CYS A 149 -0.05 -6.16 20.88
CA CYS A 149 -0.21 -5.04 21.80
C CYS A 149 0.93 -4.94 22.82
N SER A 150 1.07 -3.76 23.41
CA SER A 150 2.00 -3.48 24.50
C SER A 150 1.61 -4.23 25.79
N TYR A 151 2.47 -4.16 26.80
CA TYR A 151 2.16 -4.66 28.14
C TYR A 151 0.94 -3.95 28.77
N THR A 152 0.73 -2.68 28.47
CA THR A 152 -0.35 -1.82 28.98
C THR A 152 -1.63 -1.84 28.13
N GLY A 153 -1.59 -2.49 26.96
CA GLY A 153 -2.76 -2.76 26.11
C GLY A 153 -2.89 -1.85 24.88
N GLU A 154 -1.97 -0.92 24.66
CA GLU A 154 -1.93 -0.11 23.43
C GLU A 154 -1.55 -0.96 22.21
N ALA A 155 -2.18 -0.67 21.08
CA ALA A 155 -1.98 -1.32 19.80
C ALA A 155 -0.63 -0.91 19.17
N LEU A 156 0.31 -1.87 19.15
CA LEU A 156 1.63 -1.76 18.53
C LEU A 156 1.66 -2.39 17.13
N ASP A 157 0.50 -2.54 16.52
CA ASP A 157 0.30 -3.18 15.24
C ASP A 157 -0.71 -2.42 14.36
N LEU A 158 -0.89 -2.95 13.14
CA LEU A 158 -1.89 -2.47 12.20
C LEU A 158 -3.20 -3.29 12.24
N LYS A 159 -3.17 -4.50 12.80
CA LYS A 159 -4.31 -5.42 12.85
C LYS A 159 -5.36 -4.98 13.87
N THR A 160 -4.94 -4.60 15.08
CA THR A 160 -5.85 -4.15 16.14
C THR A 160 -6.71 -2.95 15.73
N PRO A 161 -6.16 -1.83 15.22
CA PRO A 161 -6.98 -0.71 14.76
C PRO A 161 -7.87 -1.09 13.56
N LEU A 162 -7.40 -1.99 12.69
CA LEU A 162 -8.22 -2.48 11.57
C LEU A 162 -9.48 -3.19 12.06
N LEU A 163 -9.35 -4.16 12.97
CA LEU A 163 -10.48 -4.90 13.54
C LEU A 163 -11.45 -3.96 14.27
N ARG A 164 -10.92 -3.07 15.12
CA ARG A 164 -11.74 -2.05 15.84
C ARG A 164 -12.52 -1.16 14.86
N SER A 165 -11.89 -0.71 13.77
CA SER A 165 -12.54 0.13 12.77
C SER A 165 -13.66 -0.59 12.01
N MET A 166 -13.49 -1.89 11.75
CA MET A 166 -14.51 -2.72 11.10
C MET A 166 -15.73 -2.87 12.00
N GLU A 167 -15.52 -3.07 13.31
CA GLU A 167 -16.60 -3.11 14.30
C GLU A 167 -17.32 -1.76 14.42
N ALA A 168 -16.57 -0.67 14.50
CA ALA A 168 -17.13 0.69 14.56
C ALA A 168 -18.02 0.99 13.35
N LEU A 169 -17.53 0.74 12.13
CA LEU A 169 -18.33 0.93 10.92
C LEU A 169 -19.54 0.00 10.91
N SER A 170 -19.37 -1.28 11.25
CA SER A 170 -20.49 -2.23 11.28
C SER A 170 -21.60 -1.76 12.22
N LYS A 171 -21.24 -1.27 13.42
CA LYS A 171 -22.20 -0.80 14.41
C LYS A 171 -23.02 0.38 13.90
N GLU A 172 -22.36 1.41 13.39
CA GLU A 172 -23.04 2.63 12.96
C GLU A 172 -23.80 2.43 11.63
N ALA A 173 -23.27 1.63 10.71
CA ALA A 173 -23.99 1.25 9.49
C ALA A 173 -25.27 0.47 9.78
N LEU A 174 -25.26 -0.46 10.75
CA LEU A 174 -26.48 -1.19 11.14
C LEU A 174 -27.54 -0.29 11.77
N ARG A 175 -27.16 0.77 12.49
CA ARG A 175 -28.13 1.75 13.02
C ARG A 175 -28.89 2.42 11.87
N VAL A 176 -28.16 2.88 10.85
CA VAL A 176 -28.76 3.46 9.64
C VAL A 176 -29.63 2.44 8.91
N LEU A 177 -29.14 1.22 8.68
CA LEU A 177 -29.89 0.17 7.98
C LEU A 177 -31.21 -0.21 8.65
N LYS A 178 -31.23 -0.28 9.99
CA LYS A 178 -32.47 -0.56 10.75
C LYS A 178 -33.54 0.48 10.51
N LEU A 179 -33.16 1.75 10.37
CA LEU A 179 -34.08 2.84 10.06
C LEU A 179 -34.65 2.74 8.64
N PHE A 180 -33.87 2.21 7.69
CA PHE A 180 -34.33 1.85 6.35
C PHE A 180 -35.14 0.53 6.30
N GLY A 181 -35.43 -0.09 7.45
CA GLY A 181 -36.26 -1.28 7.57
C GLY A 181 -35.50 -2.61 7.49
N ASN A 182 -34.18 -2.59 7.32
CA ASN A 182 -33.38 -3.81 7.33
C ASN A 182 -33.11 -4.27 8.78
N ASN A 183 -33.87 -5.29 9.19
CA ASN A 183 -33.75 -5.93 10.51
C ASN A 183 -33.19 -7.36 10.43
N THR A 184 -32.74 -7.78 9.25
CA THR A 184 -32.20 -9.13 9.00
C THR A 184 -30.69 -9.17 9.11
N SER A 185 -30.02 -8.12 8.61
CA SER A 185 -28.56 -8.04 8.66
C SER A 185 -28.08 -7.90 10.10
N LYS A 186 -27.07 -8.68 10.47
CA LYS A 186 -26.45 -8.64 11.80
C LYS A 186 -25.11 -7.93 11.79
N ARG A 187 -24.47 -7.84 10.62
CA ARG A 187 -23.14 -7.24 10.46
C ARG A 187 -23.05 -6.52 9.10
N VAL A 188 -22.27 -5.45 9.07
CA VAL A 188 -21.78 -4.86 7.82
C VAL A 188 -20.29 -5.11 7.76
N ILE A 189 -19.86 -5.76 6.70
CA ILE A 189 -18.51 -6.20 6.45
C ILE A 189 -17.90 -5.28 5.41
N THR A 190 -16.78 -4.64 5.74
CA THR A 190 -16.00 -3.91 4.75
C THR A 190 -15.21 -4.89 3.91
N THR A 191 -15.06 -4.58 2.63
CA THR A 191 -14.36 -5.41 1.65
C THR A 191 -13.29 -4.59 0.94
N VAL A 192 -12.21 -5.26 0.56
CA VAL A 192 -11.13 -4.62 -0.20
C VAL A 192 -10.52 -5.56 -1.24
N GLY A 193 -10.28 -5.04 -2.44
CA GLY A 193 -9.50 -5.68 -3.50
C GLY A 193 -8.24 -4.86 -3.81
N PRO A 194 -7.07 -5.20 -3.24
CA PRO A 194 -5.84 -4.45 -3.48
C PRO A 194 -5.19 -4.86 -4.81
N GLU A 195 -5.01 -3.92 -5.73
CA GLU A 195 -4.25 -4.11 -6.97
C GLU A 195 -2.77 -3.84 -6.67
N GLN A 196 -1.89 -4.82 -6.88
CA GLN A 196 -0.48 -4.75 -6.48
C GLN A 196 0.41 -4.55 -7.71
N GLU A 197 0.95 -3.33 -7.87
CA GLU A 197 1.97 -3.06 -8.87
C GLU A 197 3.38 -3.36 -8.33
N TYR A 198 4.29 -3.75 -9.21
CA TYR A 198 5.69 -4.06 -8.89
C TYR A 198 6.59 -4.02 -10.14
N PHE A 199 7.91 -3.94 -9.93
CA PHE A 199 8.90 -4.15 -10.99
C PHE A 199 9.60 -5.50 -10.83
N LEU A 200 9.97 -6.12 -11.95
CA LEU A 200 10.87 -7.27 -11.99
C LEU A 200 12.15 -6.90 -12.71
N ILE A 201 13.30 -7.21 -12.11
CA ILE A 201 14.60 -7.04 -12.78
C ILE A 201 15.47 -8.28 -12.62
N ASP A 202 16.42 -8.43 -13.53
CA ASP A 202 17.41 -9.52 -13.45
C ASP A 202 18.25 -9.42 -12.17
N LYS A 203 18.33 -10.52 -11.43
CA LYS A 203 19.05 -10.60 -10.16
C LYS A 203 20.52 -10.21 -10.28
N LYS A 204 21.21 -10.57 -11.37
CA LYS A 204 22.63 -10.25 -11.55
C LYS A 204 22.87 -8.76 -11.76
N LEU A 205 21.90 -8.06 -12.35
CA LEU A 205 21.94 -6.60 -12.48
C LEU A 205 21.62 -5.92 -11.14
N TYR A 206 20.63 -6.43 -10.42
CA TYR A 206 20.31 -5.97 -9.06
C TYR A 206 21.51 -6.08 -8.10
N GLU A 207 22.23 -7.20 -8.12
CA GLU A 207 23.41 -7.43 -7.27
C GLU A 207 24.55 -6.43 -7.52
N LYS A 208 24.59 -5.80 -8.70
CA LYS A 208 25.55 -4.73 -9.04
C LYS A 208 25.08 -3.34 -8.63
N ARG A 209 23.87 -3.19 -8.10
CA ARG A 209 23.24 -1.91 -7.73
C ARG A 209 23.05 -1.82 -6.22
N LYS A 210 24.09 -1.34 -5.53
CA LYS A 210 24.10 -1.16 -4.08
C LYS A 210 22.92 -0.31 -3.59
N ASP A 211 22.54 0.71 -4.35
CA ASP A 211 21.36 1.52 -4.07
C ASP A 211 20.07 0.69 -4.06
N LEU A 212 19.81 -0.10 -5.10
CA LEU A 212 18.63 -0.98 -5.13
C LEU A 212 18.60 -1.97 -3.95
N ILE A 213 19.77 -2.46 -3.52
CA ILE A 213 19.89 -3.39 -2.39
C ILE A 213 19.56 -2.72 -1.06
N LEU A 214 20.11 -1.53 -0.81
CA LEU A 214 20.01 -0.87 0.49
C LEU A 214 18.80 0.04 0.63
N THR A 215 18.26 0.55 -0.48
CA THR A 215 17.19 1.56 -0.47
C THR A 215 15.95 1.14 -1.25
N GLY A 216 16.01 0.05 -2.03
CA GLY A 216 14.90 -0.40 -2.88
C GLY A 216 14.67 0.48 -4.11
N ARG A 217 15.48 1.52 -4.32
CA ARG A 217 15.40 2.43 -5.47
C ARG A 217 16.77 2.82 -5.99
N THR A 218 16.79 3.36 -7.19
CA THR A 218 18.00 3.90 -7.80
C THR A 218 18.25 5.34 -7.35
N LEU A 219 19.48 5.61 -6.86
CA LEU A 219 19.92 6.93 -6.42
C LEU A 219 20.65 7.70 -7.53
N PHE A 220 21.25 6.97 -8.47
CA PHE A 220 21.80 7.46 -9.74
C PHE A 220 21.21 6.64 -10.90
N GLY A 221 21.14 7.24 -12.09
CA GLY A 221 20.68 6.57 -13.29
C GLY A 221 20.13 7.56 -14.29
N ALA A 222 20.81 7.70 -15.42
CA ALA A 222 20.37 8.51 -16.55
C ALA A 222 19.15 7.88 -17.24
N LYS A 223 18.27 8.74 -17.78
CA LYS A 223 17.11 8.30 -18.56
C LYS A 223 17.59 7.62 -19.86
N PRO A 224 17.12 6.40 -20.18
CA PRO A 224 17.50 5.73 -21.42
C PRO A 224 16.85 6.40 -22.65
N PRO A 225 17.40 6.19 -23.87
CA PRO A 225 16.81 6.73 -25.10
C PRO A 225 15.36 6.27 -25.37
N LYS A 226 15.03 5.04 -24.97
CA LYS A 226 13.67 4.52 -24.90
C LYS A 226 13.32 4.29 -23.43
N GLY A 227 12.28 4.92 -22.93
CA GLY A 227 11.66 4.66 -21.64
C GLY A 227 10.27 4.06 -21.86
N GLN A 228 9.24 4.89 -21.72
CA GLN A 228 7.82 4.49 -21.82
C GLN A 228 7.04 5.27 -22.89
N GLU A 229 7.73 6.06 -23.72
CA GLU A 229 7.14 7.01 -24.67
C GLU A 229 6.25 6.36 -25.72
N MET A 230 6.43 5.05 -25.97
CA MET A 230 5.65 4.30 -26.95
C MET A 230 4.38 3.67 -26.36
N GLU A 231 4.24 3.65 -25.02
CA GLU A 231 3.14 2.99 -24.30
C GLU A 231 2.92 1.52 -24.73
N ASP A 232 3.95 0.88 -25.30
CA ASP A 232 3.89 -0.43 -25.96
C ASP A 232 3.97 -1.61 -24.97
N HIS A 233 4.26 -1.32 -23.71
CA HIS A 233 4.31 -2.32 -22.65
C HIS A 233 2.94 -2.61 -22.04
N TYR A 234 2.07 -1.61 -21.92
CA TYR A 234 0.77 -1.73 -21.28
C TYR A 234 -0.12 -2.71 -22.05
N PHE A 235 -0.55 -3.79 -21.38
CA PHE A 235 -1.22 -4.94 -22.02
C PHE A 235 -0.46 -5.55 -23.22
N GLY A 236 0.83 -5.24 -23.36
CA GLY A 236 1.71 -5.88 -24.32
C GLY A 236 1.96 -7.34 -23.97
N THR A 237 2.57 -8.08 -24.89
CA THR A 237 2.90 -9.49 -24.68
C THR A 237 3.84 -9.66 -23.47
N ILE A 238 3.46 -10.53 -22.52
CA ILE A 238 4.28 -10.89 -21.37
C ILE A 238 5.44 -11.76 -21.86
N ARG A 239 6.66 -11.42 -21.44
CA ARG A 239 7.87 -12.18 -21.81
C ARG A 239 7.87 -13.55 -21.15
N GLU A 240 8.41 -14.56 -21.81
CA GLU A 240 8.39 -15.95 -21.34
C GLU A 240 8.94 -16.12 -19.91
N ARG A 241 10.05 -15.45 -19.58
CA ARG A 241 10.65 -15.50 -18.24
C ARG A 241 9.76 -14.90 -17.17
N VAL A 242 9.11 -13.79 -17.47
CA VAL A 242 8.15 -13.13 -16.56
C VAL A 242 6.91 -14.01 -16.40
N PHE A 243 6.44 -14.63 -17.49
CA PHE A 243 5.29 -15.53 -17.46
C PHE A 243 5.53 -16.76 -16.56
N GLU A 244 6.73 -17.38 -16.59
CA GLU A 244 7.02 -18.50 -15.68
C GLU A 244 7.06 -18.06 -14.21
N PHE A 245 7.57 -16.85 -13.91
CA PHE A 245 7.47 -16.26 -12.58
C PHE A 245 6.01 -16.07 -12.15
N MET A 246 5.19 -15.45 -13.00
CA MET A 246 3.77 -15.16 -12.77
C MET A 246 2.96 -16.45 -12.51
N LYS A 247 3.20 -17.47 -13.34
CA LYS A 247 2.61 -18.79 -13.18
C LYS A 247 2.97 -19.45 -11.85
N GLU A 248 4.25 -19.43 -11.44
CA GLU A 248 4.64 -19.97 -10.13
C GLU A 248 4.03 -19.15 -8.97
N LEU A 249 3.97 -17.83 -9.11
CA LEU A 249 3.37 -16.93 -8.15
C LEU A 249 1.89 -17.27 -7.93
N ASP A 250 1.13 -17.41 -9.00
CA ASP A 250 -0.28 -17.82 -8.95
C ASP A 250 -0.46 -19.15 -8.21
N GLU A 251 0.36 -20.16 -8.52
CA GLU A 251 0.29 -21.47 -7.86
C GLU A 251 0.54 -21.38 -6.35
N GLU A 252 1.52 -20.59 -5.90
CA GLU A 252 1.82 -20.39 -4.49
C GLU A 252 0.72 -19.59 -3.77
N LEU A 253 0.19 -18.54 -4.41
CA LEU A 253 -0.91 -17.74 -3.87
C LEU A 253 -2.20 -18.58 -3.74
N TRP A 254 -2.53 -19.38 -4.76
CA TRP A 254 -3.69 -20.27 -4.71
C TRP A 254 -3.54 -21.31 -3.60
N LYS A 255 -2.36 -21.90 -3.36
CA LYS A 255 -2.12 -22.81 -2.23
C LYS A 255 -2.44 -22.18 -0.87
N LEU A 256 -2.19 -20.87 -0.74
CA LEU A 256 -2.50 -20.06 0.43
C LEU A 256 -3.94 -19.51 0.45
N GLY A 257 -4.80 -19.91 -0.49
CA GLY A 257 -6.20 -19.49 -0.55
C GLY A 257 -6.40 -18.05 -1.04
N ILE A 258 -5.36 -17.44 -1.61
CA ILE A 258 -5.41 -16.09 -2.17
C ILE A 258 -5.94 -16.21 -3.60
N SER A 259 -7.06 -15.57 -3.89
CA SER A 259 -7.73 -15.60 -5.19
C SER A 259 -7.09 -14.66 -6.22
N ALA A 260 -5.79 -14.83 -6.50
CA ALA A 260 -5.10 -14.16 -7.61
C ALA A 260 -5.85 -14.41 -8.92
N LYS A 261 -6.20 -13.32 -9.62
CA LYS A 261 -7.19 -13.36 -10.71
C LYS A 261 -6.72 -12.69 -11.99
N THR A 262 -6.07 -11.54 -11.87
CA THR A 262 -5.64 -10.71 -12.99
C THR A 262 -4.15 -10.44 -12.85
N GLU A 263 -3.43 -10.56 -13.96
CA GLU A 263 -2.04 -10.15 -14.10
C GLU A 263 -1.81 -9.56 -15.48
N HIS A 264 -0.97 -8.53 -15.57
CA HIS A 264 -0.57 -7.93 -16.84
C HIS A 264 0.69 -7.08 -16.70
N ASN A 265 1.24 -6.67 -17.84
CA ASN A 265 2.24 -5.62 -17.92
C ASN A 265 1.59 -4.25 -17.67
N GLU A 266 2.32 -3.40 -16.94
CA GLU A 266 1.97 -2.02 -16.68
C GLU A 266 2.63 -1.06 -17.70
N VAL A 267 2.49 0.25 -17.50
CA VAL A 267 2.97 1.26 -18.45
C VAL A 267 4.49 1.35 -18.53
N ALA A 268 5.21 1.33 -17.39
CA ALA A 268 6.67 1.39 -17.44
C ALA A 268 7.29 0.04 -17.79
N PRO A 269 8.39 -0.02 -18.56
CA PRO A 269 9.03 -1.30 -18.88
C PRO A 269 9.40 -2.10 -17.62
N ALA A 270 9.16 -3.40 -17.66
CA ALA A 270 9.39 -4.32 -16.54
C ALA A 270 8.53 -4.05 -15.29
N GLN A 271 7.49 -3.24 -15.42
CA GLN A 271 6.44 -3.04 -14.43
C GLN A 271 5.28 -3.99 -14.73
N HIS A 272 4.70 -4.56 -13.69
CA HIS A 272 3.58 -5.49 -13.77
C HIS A 272 2.57 -5.22 -12.66
N GLU A 273 1.37 -5.75 -12.83
CA GLU A 273 0.31 -5.74 -11.82
C GLU A 273 -0.17 -7.16 -11.53
N LEU A 274 -0.55 -7.42 -10.27
CA LEU A 274 -1.38 -8.57 -9.88
C LEU A 274 -2.55 -8.09 -9.01
N ALA A 275 -3.75 -8.53 -9.34
CA ALA A 275 -4.96 -8.23 -8.57
C ALA A 275 -5.70 -9.52 -8.14
N PRO A 276 -5.93 -9.73 -6.84
CA PRO A 276 -6.81 -10.77 -6.36
C PRO A 276 -8.28 -10.33 -6.35
N ILE A 277 -9.21 -11.28 -6.37
CA ILE A 277 -10.62 -11.00 -6.04
C ILE A 277 -10.67 -10.44 -4.61
N PHE A 278 -11.51 -9.41 -4.42
CA PHE A 278 -11.71 -8.78 -3.11
C PHE A 278 -12.14 -9.79 -2.04
N ASN A 279 -11.82 -9.47 -0.78
CA ASN A 279 -12.26 -10.23 0.38
C ASN A 279 -12.68 -9.26 1.50
N THR A 280 -13.08 -9.78 2.66
CA THR A 280 -13.25 -8.95 3.86
C THR A 280 -11.95 -8.19 4.12
N THR A 281 -12.06 -6.95 4.59
CA THR A 281 -10.90 -6.07 4.77
C THR A 281 -9.80 -6.72 5.62
N ASN A 282 -10.19 -7.49 6.64
CA ASN A 282 -9.25 -8.22 7.49
C ASN A 282 -8.43 -9.26 6.71
N ILE A 283 -9.11 -10.16 5.98
CA ILE A 283 -8.47 -11.23 5.21
C ILE A 283 -7.66 -10.66 4.05
N ALA A 284 -8.20 -9.69 3.33
CA ALA A 284 -7.52 -9.08 2.20
C ALA A 284 -6.24 -8.33 2.61
N THR A 285 -6.20 -7.75 3.81
CA THR A 285 -4.97 -7.15 4.37
C THR A 285 -3.90 -8.21 4.61
N ASP A 286 -4.25 -9.33 5.24
CA ASP A 286 -3.32 -10.45 5.45
C ASP A 286 -2.86 -11.05 4.13
N HIS A 287 -3.79 -11.28 3.20
CA HIS A 287 -3.50 -11.78 1.86
C HIS A 287 -2.57 -10.84 1.09
N ASN A 288 -2.71 -9.51 1.23
CA ASN A 288 -1.80 -8.56 0.58
C ASN A 288 -0.38 -8.68 1.13
N GLN A 289 -0.21 -8.81 2.46
CA GLN A 289 1.12 -9.02 3.07
C GLN A 289 1.76 -10.33 2.59
N LEU A 290 0.98 -11.41 2.54
CA LEU A 290 1.44 -12.68 2.00
C LEU A 290 1.80 -12.57 0.52
N THR A 291 0.99 -11.87 -0.27
CA THR A 291 1.26 -11.64 -1.70
C THR A 291 2.62 -10.96 -1.90
N MET A 292 2.89 -9.88 -1.16
CA MET A 292 4.17 -9.17 -1.24
C MET A 292 5.37 -10.04 -0.83
N ASP A 293 5.24 -10.90 0.18
CA ASP A 293 6.32 -11.82 0.58
C ASP A 293 6.56 -12.93 -0.46
N ILE A 294 5.49 -13.56 -0.94
CA ILE A 294 5.58 -14.63 -1.94
C ILE A 294 6.13 -14.09 -3.27
N MET A 295 5.72 -12.89 -3.70
CA MET A 295 6.30 -12.21 -4.87
C MET A 295 7.83 -12.12 -4.79
N LYS A 296 8.38 -11.68 -3.65
CA LYS A 296 9.83 -11.59 -3.45
C LYS A 296 10.50 -12.95 -3.50
N LYS A 297 9.91 -13.97 -2.87
CA LYS A 297 10.47 -15.33 -2.82
C LYS A 297 10.45 -16.01 -4.18
N VAL A 298 9.32 -15.95 -4.89
CA VAL A 298 9.16 -16.54 -6.23
C VAL A 298 10.10 -15.85 -7.23
N ALA A 299 10.25 -14.52 -7.15
CA ALA A 299 11.17 -13.79 -8.02
C ALA A 299 12.60 -14.32 -7.88
N LEU A 300 13.08 -14.48 -6.63
CA LEU A 300 14.43 -14.98 -6.37
C LEU A 300 14.66 -16.41 -6.87
N ARG A 301 13.62 -17.26 -6.88
CA ARG A 301 13.70 -18.63 -7.45
C ARG A 301 13.79 -18.63 -8.98
N ASN A 302 13.33 -17.57 -9.62
CA ASN A 302 13.36 -17.36 -11.07
C ASN A 302 14.51 -16.45 -11.53
N ASP A 303 15.54 -16.28 -10.70
CA ASP A 303 16.68 -15.37 -10.94
C ASP A 303 16.27 -13.90 -11.21
N LEU A 304 15.12 -13.50 -10.68
CA LEU A 304 14.58 -12.16 -10.74
C LEU A 304 14.55 -11.54 -9.35
N VAL A 305 14.36 -10.22 -9.28
CA VAL A 305 14.11 -9.49 -8.04
C VAL A 305 12.85 -8.66 -8.22
N CYS A 306 11.89 -8.88 -7.32
CA CYS A 306 10.66 -8.09 -7.24
C CYS A 306 10.90 -6.83 -6.40
N LEU A 307 10.75 -5.66 -7.03
CA LEU A 307 10.86 -4.36 -6.38
C LEU A 307 9.45 -3.82 -6.12
N LEU A 308 9.13 -3.61 -4.84
CA LEU A 308 7.85 -3.07 -4.38
C LEU A 308 7.92 -1.58 -4.01
N HIS A 309 9.08 -0.93 -4.14
CA HIS A 309 9.23 0.49 -3.86
C HIS A 309 8.36 1.30 -4.85
N GLU A 310 7.74 2.39 -4.40
CA GLU A 310 6.77 3.16 -5.20
C GLU A 310 7.39 3.85 -6.41
N LYS A 311 8.69 4.11 -6.37
CA LYS A 311 9.46 4.71 -7.46
C LYS A 311 10.88 4.14 -7.59
N PRO A 312 11.05 2.89 -8.05
CA PRO A 312 12.37 2.25 -8.10
C PRO A 312 13.30 2.94 -9.12
N PHE A 313 12.74 3.42 -10.23
CA PHE A 313 13.45 4.10 -11.31
C PHE A 313 12.87 5.51 -11.54
N ALA A 314 13.75 6.51 -11.72
CA ALA A 314 13.30 7.87 -12.02
C ALA A 314 12.92 8.01 -13.51
N GLY A 315 12.02 8.93 -13.82
CA GLY A 315 11.66 9.25 -15.21
C GLY A 315 10.74 8.25 -15.92
N VAL A 316 10.29 7.19 -15.24
CA VAL A 316 9.24 6.24 -15.69
C VAL A 316 8.07 6.21 -14.70
N ASN A 317 7.00 5.48 -14.96
CA ASN A 317 5.87 5.33 -14.02
C ASN A 317 6.32 4.70 -12.68
N GLY A 318 5.59 5.04 -11.62
CA GLY A 318 5.80 4.45 -10.30
C GLY A 318 4.82 3.32 -10.04
N SER A 319 5.06 2.55 -8.98
CA SER A 319 4.19 1.44 -8.56
C SER A 319 3.18 1.88 -7.50
N GLY A 320 1.90 1.76 -7.80
CA GLY A 320 0.79 1.98 -6.89
C GLY A 320 0.31 0.72 -6.17
N LYS A 321 -0.61 0.92 -5.21
CA LYS A 321 -1.50 -0.13 -4.73
C LYS A 321 -2.93 0.37 -4.70
N HIS A 322 -3.74 0.12 -5.73
CA HIS A 322 -5.11 0.62 -5.69
C HIS A 322 -5.94 -0.15 -4.67
N ASN A 323 -6.61 0.59 -3.78
CA ASN A 323 -7.40 0.02 -2.69
C ASN A 323 -8.90 0.13 -3.04
N ASN A 324 -9.43 -0.91 -3.67
CA ASN A 324 -10.85 -1.00 -4.03
C ASN A 324 -11.71 -1.33 -2.81
N TRP A 325 -12.23 -0.32 -2.13
CA TRP A 325 -12.98 -0.42 -0.89
C TRP A 325 -14.49 -0.36 -1.09
N SER A 326 -15.21 -1.25 -0.41
CA SER A 326 -16.68 -1.24 -0.34
C SER A 326 -17.18 -1.78 1.00
N MET A 327 -18.50 -1.78 1.21
CA MET A 327 -19.15 -2.34 2.40
C MET A 327 -20.41 -3.13 2.02
N SER A 328 -20.58 -4.30 2.62
CA SER A 328 -21.69 -5.20 2.31
C SER A 328 -22.26 -5.81 3.59
N THR A 329 -23.56 -6.05 3.62
CA THR A 329 -24.21 -6.76 4.72
C THR A 329 -23.88 -8.25 4.70
N ASP A 330 -24.03 -8.92 5.85
CA ASP A 330 -23.88 -10.38 5.96
C ASP A 330 -24.95 -11.19 5.20
N ASP A 331 -26.05 -10.55 4.77
CA ASP A 331 -27.06 -11.13 3.88
C ASP A 331 -26.85 -10.81 2.39
N GLY A 332 -25.74 -10.14 2.02
CA GLY A 332 -25.26 -10.03 0.65
C GLY A 332 -25.60 -8.74 -0.10
N LEU A 333 -26.14 -7.72 0.58
CA LEU A 333 -26.41 -6.41 0.00
C LEU A 333 -25.15 -5.53 0.01
N ASN A 334 -24.69 -5.10 -1.16
CA ASN A 334 -23.65 -4.07 -1.27
C ASN A 334 -24.28 -2.67 -1.07
N LEU A 335 -23.80 -1.93 -0.06
CA LEU A 335 -24.38 -0.63 0.30
C LEU A 335 -23.91 0.52 -0.61
N LEU A 336 -22.90 0.27 -1.44
CA LEU A 336 -22.42 1.19 -2.47
C LEU A 336 -22.85 0.78 -3.88
N ASP A 337 -23.76 -0.20 -4.02
CA ASP A 337 -24.37 -0.51 -5.31
C ASP A 337 -25.54 0.46 -5.58
N PRO A 338 -25.45 1.29 -6.63
CA PRO A 338 -26.50 2.25 -6.97
C PRO A 338 -27.77 1.57 -7.49
N GLY A 339 -27.68 0.33 -7.97
CA GLY A 339 -28.79 -0.37 -8.62
C GLY A 339 -29.17 0.25 -9.97
N LYS A 340 -30.39 -0.07 -10.44
CA LYS A 340 -30.89 0.37 -11.76
C LYS A 340 -31.44 1.80 -11.77
N THR A 341 -31.97 2.26 -10.63
CA THR A 341 -32.53 3.62 -10.47
C THR A 341 -31.85 4.33 -9.29
N PRO A 342 -30.61 4.83 -9.49
CA PRO A 342 -29.79 5.35 -8.40
C PRO A 342 -30.40 6.56 -7.68
N HIS A 343 -31.20 7.35 -8.40
CA HIS A 343 -31.92 8.53 -7.86
C HIS A 343 -33.08 8.17 -6.92
N GLU A 344 -33.63 6.96 -7.02
CA GLU A 344 -34.70 6.45 -6.13
C GLU A 344 -34.14 5.69 -4.93
N ASN A 345 -32.87 5.27 -5.00
CA ASN A 345 -32.23 4.46 -3.97
C ASN A 345 -31.72 5.32 -2.80
N ALA A 346 -32.65 5.76 -1.94
CA ALA A 346 -32.34 6.62 -0.80
C ALA A 346 -31.29 6.02 0.15
N GLN A 347 -31.29 4.70 0.36
CA GLN A 347 -30.28 4.03 1.17
C GLN A 347 -28.88 4.22 0.56
N PHE A 348 -28.70 3.88 -0.72
CA PHE A 348 -27.43 4.10 -1.42
C PHE A 348 -26.98 5.56 -1.35
N LEU A 349 -27.88 6.52 -1.59
CA LEU A 349 -27.55 7.94 -1.55
C LEU A 349 -27.07 8.39 -0.16
N VAL A 350 -27.66 7.86 0.92
CA VAL A 350 -27.19 8.12 2.29
C VAL A 350 -25.79 7.60 2.51
N PHE A 351 -25.49 6.36 2.11
CA PHE A 351 -24.14 5.80 2.24
C PHE A 351 -23.12 6.52 1.34
N LEU A 352 -23.50 6.88 0.11
CA LEU A 352 -22.67 7.66 -0.80
C LEU A 352 -22.32 9.04 -0.22
N CYS A 353 -23.33 9.78 0.25
CA CYS A 353 -23.16 11.08 0.89
C CYS A 353 -22.33 10.97 2.19
N ALA A 354 -22.49 9.88 2.96
CA ALA A 354 -21.68 9.65 4.14
C ALA A 354 -20.19 9.52 3.80
N VAL A 355 -19.86 8.78 2.73
CA VAL A 355 -18.48 8.69 2.23
C VAL A 355 -17.98 10.06 1.76
N ILE A 356 -18.76 10.80 0.96
CA ILE A 356 -18.36 12.12 0.45
C ILE A 356 -18.03 13.09 1.58
N LYS A 357 -18.91 13.19 2.57
CA LYS A 357 -18.68 14.03 3.75
C LYS A 357 -17.43 13.59 4.52
N ALA A 358 -17.26 12.29 4.75
CA ALA A 358 -16.12 11.77 5.49
C ALA A 358 -14.79 12.11 4.80
N ILE A 359 -14.71 11.95 3.48
CA ILE A 359 -13.50 12.29 2.71
C ILE A 359 -13.24 13.80 2.74
N ASP A 360 -14.26 14.64 2.59
CA ASP A 360 -14.09 16.11 2.63
C ASP A 360 -13.61 16.60 4.00
N GLU A 361 -14.23 16.13 5.09
CA GLU A 361 -13.89 16.58 6.44
C GLU A 361 -12.54 16.06 6.94
N TYR A 362 -12.14 14.86 6.52
CA TYR A 362 -10.95 14.16 7.00
C TYR A 362 -9.90 13.92 5.90
N ALA A 363 -9.91 14.74 4.84
CA ALA A 363 -8.96 14.64 3.72
C ALA A 363 -7.48 14.65 4.18
N ASP A 364 -7.16 15.42 5.21
CA ASP A 364 -5.80 15.46 5.77
C ASP A 364 -5.42 14.14 6.46
N LEU A 365 -6.33 13.52 7.21
CA LEU A 365 -6.11 12.23 7.85
C LEU A 365 -5.98 11.10 6.82
N LEU A 366 -6.81 11.11 5.77
CA LEU A 366 -6.69 10.14 4.68
C LEU A 366 -5.37 10.32 3.91
N ARG A 367 -4.87 11.54 3.73
CA ARG A 367 -3.57 11.80 3.09
C ARG A 367 -2.41 11.20 3.89
N VAL A 368 -2.49 11.21 5.22
CA VAL A 368 -1.49 10.56 6.10
C VAL A 368 -1.45 9.06 5.91
N SER A 369 -2.58 8.42 5.62
CA SER A 369 -2.63 6.96 5.44
C SER A 369 -1.69 6.43 4.35
N CYS A 370 -1.26 7.30 3.44
CA CYS A 370 -0.39 7.03 2.31
C CYS A 370 0.96 7.78 2.40
N ALA A 371 1.30 8.33 3.56
CA ALA A 371 2.50 9.15 3.75
C ALA A 371 3.71 8.26 4.06
N THR A 372 4.54 8.04 3.05
CA THR A 372 5.83 7.35 3.16
C THR A 372 6.88 8.06 2.29
N PRO A 373 8.18 8.00 2.65
CA PRO A 373 9.25 8.58 1.84
C PRO A 373 9.20 8.12 0.38
N GLY A 374 8.98 6.82 0.15
CA GLY A 374 8.90 6.24 -1.19
C GLY A 374 7.73 6.81 -2.01
N ASN A 375 6.55 6.96 -1.39
CA ASN A 375 5.35 7.44 -2.08
C ASN A 375 5.41 8.94 -2.41
N ASP A 376 6.19 9.75 -1.68
CA ASP A 376 6.44 11.17 -2.02
C ASP A 376 7.11 11.31 -3.40
N HIS A 377 7.84 10.29 -3.87
CA HIS A 377 8.42 10.26 -5.22
C HIS A 377 7.45 9.83 -6.32
N ARG A 378 6.30 9.27 -5.94
CA ARG A 378 5.31 8.74 -6.87
C ARG A 378 4.18 9.74 -7.10
N LEU A 379 3.59 10.28 -6.04
CA LEU A 379 2.39 11.11 -6.11
C LEU A 379 2.59 12.39 -6.95
N GLY A 380 1.58 12.75 -7.75
CA GLY A 380 1.55 13.98 -8.55
C GLY A 380 2.27 13.93 -9.90
N ALA A 381 2.72 12.76 -10.36
CA ALA A 381 3.34 12.58 -11.67
C ALA A 381 3.00 11.20 -12.26
N ASN A 382 3.13 11.06 -13.59
CA ASN A 382 3.11 9.77 -14.30
C ASN A 382 2.01 8.81 -13.82
N GLU A 383 0.74 9.24 -13.94
CA GLU A 383 -0.48 8.46 -13.60
C GLU A 383 -0.75 8.25 -12.10
N ALA A 384 0.15 8.67 -11.22
CA ALA A 384 -0.15 8.73 -9.79
C ALA A 384 -0.99 9.97 -9.45
N PRO A 385 -2.02 9.88 -8.61
CA PRO A 385 -2.87 11.01 -8.27
C PRO A 385 -2.08 12.14 -7.59
N PRO A 386 -2.54 13.41 -7.72
CA PRO A 386 -1.95 14.53 -6.99
C PRO A 386 -2.17 14.37 -5.48
N ALA A 387 -1.42 15.12 -4.68
CA ALA A 387 -1.56 15.15 -3.22
C ALA A 387 -2.81 15.89 -2.71
N ILE A 388 -3.75 16.19 -3.61
CA ILE A 388 -5.02 16.86 -3.35
C ILE A 388 -6.10 15.79 -3.35
N ILE A 389 -6.67 15.48 -2.19
CA ILE A 389 -7.75 14.50 -2.10
C ILE A 389 -9.02 15.07 -2.73
N SER A 390 -9.53 14.35 -3.74
CA SER A 390 -10.79 14.66 -4.41
C SER A 390 -11.50 13.37 -4.82
N ILE A 391 -12.82 13.47 -4.96
CA ILE A 391 -13.68 12.35 -5.34
C ILE A 391 -14.10 12.48 -6.80
N PHE A 392 -13.90 11.40 -7.56
CA PHE A 392 -14.54 11.21 -8.84
C PHE A 392 -15.82 10.40 -8.67
N LEU A 393 -16.97 10.95 -9.08
CA LEU A 393 -18.26 10.23 -9.07
C LEU A 393 -18.77 9.93 -10.47
N GLY A 394 -18.34 10.73 -11.45
CA GLY A 394 -18.87 10.68 -12.79
C GLY A 394 -20.16 11.45 -12.99
N ASP A 395 -20.44 11.79 -14.24
CA ASP A 395 -21.54 12.65 -14.68
C ASP A 395 -22.91 12.21 -14.20
N GLN A 396 -23.20 10.90 -14.14
CA GLN A 396 -24.51 10.40 -13.69
C GLN A 396 -24.76 10.70 -12.21
N LEU A 397 -23.82 10.33 -11.33
CA LEU A 397 -23.98 10.51 -9.90
C LEU A 397 -23.80 11.98 -9.50
N THR A 398 -22.89 12.69 -10.16
CA THR A 398 -22.73 14.14 -9.95
C THR A 398 -24.02 14.89 -10.28
N ASP A 399 -24.69 14.56 -11.38
CA ASP A 399 -25.97 15.16 -11.76
C ASP A 399 -27.08 14.90 -10.73
N ILE A 400 -27.17 13.66 -10.19
CA ILE A 400 -28.10 13.32 -9.11
C ILE A 400 -27.84 14.17 -7.87
N LEU A 401 -26.58 14.31 -7.46
CA LEU A 401 -26.23 15.13 -6.29
C LEU A 401 -26.52 16.60 -6.54
N GLU A 402 -26.23 17.14 -7.72
CA GLU A 402 -26.56 18.52 -8.09
C GLU A 402 -28.08 18.77 -7.99
N GLN A 403 -28.92 17.87 -8.52
CA GLN A 403 -30.39 17.95 -8.38
C GLN A 403 -30.83 17.98 -6.91
N ILE A 404 -30.26 17.11 -6.06
CA ILE A 404 -30.55 17.09 -4.62
C ILE A 404 -30.17 18.41 -3.95
N GLY A 405 -29.00 18.95 -4.28
CA GLY A 405 -28.52 20.22 -3.74
C GLY A 405 -29.39 21.41 -4.13
N GLU A 406 -29.84 21.47 -5.37
CA GLU A 406 -30.62 22.59 -5.91
C GLU A 406 -32.11 22.51 -5.56
N THR A 407 -32.73 21.36 -5.82
CA THR A 407 -34.20 21.19 -5.77
C THR A 407 -34.70 20.44 -4.55
N GLY A 408 -33.82 19.78 -3.77
CA GLY A 408 -34.18 18.99 -2.60
C GLY A 408 -34.65 17.57 -2.89
N GLY A 409 -34.45 17.08 -4.12
CA GLY A 409 -34.66 15.70 -4.52
C GLY A 409 -34.14 15.45 -5.94
N ALA A 410 -33.86 14.20 -6.31
CA ALA A 410 -33.49 13.83 -7.68
C ALA A 410 -34.68 13.21 -8.40
N THR A 411 -34.94 13.64 -9.64
CA THR A 411 -36.10 13.17 -10.43
C THR A 411 -35.71 12.30 -11.62
N ASN A 412 -34.46 12.36 -12.03
CA ASN A 412 -33.93 11.59 -13.14
C ASN A 412 -32.42 11.37 -12.96
N SER A 413 -31.83 10.54 -13.82
CA SER A 413 -30.39 10.33 -13.88
C SER A 413 -29.96 10.14 -15.33
N LYS A 414 -28.79 10.67 -15.72
CA LYS A 414 -28.22 10.47 -17.05
C LYS A 414 -28.08 8.97 -17.35
N GLN A 415 -28.46 8.53 -18.56
CA GLN A 415 -28.34 7.15 -18.99
C GLN A 415 -27.26 6.98 -20.06
N GLY A 416 -26.69 5.78 -20.10
CA GLY A 416 -25.81 5.33 -21.17
C GLY A 416 -26.51 5.29 -22.54
N GLY A 417 -25.73 5.28 -23.61
CA GLY A 417 -26.22 5.19 -25.00
C GLY A 417 -25.80 3.91 -25.69
N GLU A 418 -26.19 3.70 -26.95
CA GLU A 418 -25.63 2.63 -27.79
C GLU A 418 -24.45 3.16 -28.61
N LEU A 419 -23.32 2.45 -28.59
CA LEU A 419 -22.17 2.71 -29.45
C LEU A 419 -22.34 1.93 -30.75
N LYS A 420 -22.60 2.66 -31.84
CA LYS A 420 -22.54 2.10 -33.20
C LYS A 420 -21.10 2.09 -33.67
N ILE A 421 -20.41 0.98 -33.43
CA ILE A 421 -19.15 0.69 -34.12
C ILE A 421 -19.54 0.31 -35.55
N GLY A 422 -19.05 1.03 -36.56
CA GLY A 422 -19.45 0.91 -37.97
C GLY A 422 -19.06 -0.41 -38.66
N VAL A 423 -19.01 -1.51 -37.92
CA VAL A 423 -18.65 -2.86 -38.37
C VAL A 423 -19.75 -3.83 -37.90
N THR A 424 -20.47 -4.41 -38.85
CA THR A 424 -21.67 -5.24 -38.60
C THR A 424 -21.39 -6.59 -37.94
N THR A 425 -20.14 -7.04 -37.92
CA THR A 425 -19.74 -8.30 -37.27
C THR A 425 -19.49 -8.15 -35.77
N LEU A 426 -19.43 -6.92 -35.25
CA LEU A 426 -19.22 -6.65 -33.83
C LEU A 426 -20.56 -6.52 -33.10
N PRO A 427 -20.65 -6.98 -31.85
CA PRO A 427 -21.85 -6.78 -31.05
C PRO A 427 -22.09 -5.28 -30.82
N THR A 428 -23.36 -4.88 -30.73
CA THR A 428 -23.72 -3.54 -30.25
C THR A 428 -23.14 -3.37 -28.85
N LEU A 429 -22.26 -2.38 -28.68
CA LEU A 429 -21.71 -2.05 -27.37
C LEU A 429 -22.63 -1.05 -26.67
N HIS A 430 -22.92 -1.29 -25.41
CA HIS A 430 -23.59 -0.30 -24.56
C HIS A 430 -22.53 0.66 -24.01
N LYS A 431 -22.75 1.96 -24.18
CA LYS A 431 -21.94 3.01 -23.59
C LYS A 431 -22.39 3.22 -22.15
N ASP A 432 -21.46 3.15 -21.21
CA ASP A 432 -21.74 3.51 -19.83
C ASP A 432 -22.13 5.00 -19.71
N SER A 433 -22.89 5.34 -18.66
CA SER A 433 -23.37 6.70 -18.41
C SER A 433 -22.26 7.69 -18.03
N THR A 434 -21.08 7.18 -17.67
CA THR A 434 -19.88 7.96 -17.33
C THR A 434 -18.64 7.26 -17.87
N ASP A 435 -17.68 8.05 -18.37
CA ASP A 435 -16.31 7.59 -18.60
C ASP A 435 -15.52 7.40 -17.28
N ARG A 436 -14.38 6.70 -17.31
CA ARG A 436 -13.53 6.52 -16.13
C ARG A 436 -12.49 7.63 -16.02
N ASN A 437 -12.23 8.12 -14.82
CA ASN A 437 -11.14 9.08 -14.58
C ASN A 437 -9.97 8.37 -13.89
N ARG A 438 -8.80 8.42 -14.51
CA ARG A 438 -7.56 7.79 -14.02
C ARG A 438 -6.79 8.64 -13.01
N THR A 439 -7.02 9.96 -13.01
CA THR A 439 -6.20 10.95 -12.29
C THR A 439 -6.71 11.26 -10.88
N SER A 440 -7.95 10.89 -10.58
CA SER A 440 -8.57 11.14 -9.27
C SER A 440 -7.97 10.24 -8.18
N PRO A 441 -7.68 10.76 -6.97
CA PRO A 441 -7.23 9.96 -5.84
C PRO A 441 -8.26 8.94 -5.34
N PHE A 442 -9.55 9.28 -5.37
CA PHE A 442 -10.63 8.47 -4.80
C PHE A 442 -11.80 8.40 -5.80
N ALA A 443 -11.92 7.31 -6.54
CA ALA A 443 -12.86 7.21 -7.66
C ALA A 443 -13.97 6.20 -7.40
N PHE A 444 -15.23 6.59 -7.61
CA PHE A 444 -16.34 5.66 -7.62
C PHE A 444 -16.33 4.85 -8.91
N THR A 445 -16.15 3.53 -8.80
CA THR A 445 -16.03 2.62 -9.95
C THR A 445 -17.22 1.66 -10.06
N GLY A 446 -18.42 2.23 -9.91
CA GLY A 446 -19.70 1.57 -10.16
C GLY A 446 -20.39 1.04 -8.91
N ASN A 447 -19.69 0.31 -8.04
CA ASN A 447 -20.26 -0.27 -6.82
C ASN A 447 -19.28 -0.30 -5.62
N LYS A 448 -18.22 0.50 -5.72
CA LYS A 448 -17.10 0.60 -4.78
C LYS A 448 -16.31 1.88 -5.05
N PHE A 449 -15.44 2.25 -4.12
CA PHE A 449 -14.46 3.32 -4.32
C PHE A 449 -13.06 2.75 -4.49
N GLU A 450 -12.32 3.27 -5.46
CA GLU A 450 -10.93 2.93 -5.73
C GLU A 450 -10.04 4.06 -5.18
N PHE A 451 -9.27 3.77 -4.14
CA PHE A 451 -8.33 4.70 -3.55
C PHE A 451 -6.92 4.46 -4.07
N ARG A 452 -6.40 5.40 -4.86
CA ARG A 452 -5.17 5.21 -5.68
C ARG A 452 -3.88 5.72 -5.03
N MET A 453 -3.98 6.35 -3.86
CA MET A 453 -2.82 6.98 -3.21
C MET A 453 -1.95 6.00 -2.43
N VAL A 454 -2.42 4.79 -2.12
CA VAL A 454 -1.65 3.83 -1.32
C VAL A 454 -0.40 3.41 -2.11
N GLY A 455 0.75 3.40 -1.44
CA GLY A 455 2.02 2.99 -2.04
C GLY A 455 2.11 1.46 -2.23
N SER A 456 2.83 1.02 -3.27
CA SER A 456 3.07 -0.40 -3.58
C SER A 456 3.75 -1.17 -2.45
N SER A 457 4.54 -0.52 -1.58
CA SER A 457 5.19 -1.18 -0.43
C SER A 457 4.35 -1.13 0.86
N SER A 458 3.34 -0.26 0.91
CA SER A 458 2.60 0.06 2.14
C SER A 458 1.54 -0.99 2.48
N SER A 459 1.29 -1.25 3.76
CA SER A 459 0.13 -2.07 4.16
C SER A 459 -1.18 -1.34 3.84
N VAL A 460 -2.18 -2.07 3.32
CA VAL A 460 -3.52 -1.51 3.10
C VAL A 460 -4.30 -1.27 4.40
N ALA A 461 -3.83 -1.83 5.53
CA ALA A 461 -4.49 -1.70 6.83
C ALA A 461 -4.73 -0.22 7.22
N THR A 462 -3.71 0.63 7.03
CA THR A 462 -3.75 2.03 7.45
C THR A 462 -4.82 2.84 6.72
N ALA A 463 -4.87 2.69 5.40
CA ALA A 463 -5.91 3.33 4.58
C ALA A 463 -7.30 2.85 5.01
N ASN A 464 -7.47 1.54 5.20
CA ASN A 464 -8.78 0.99 5.50
C ASN A 464 -9.27 1.31 6.91
N TYR A 465 -8.42 1.28 7.96
CA TYR A 465 -8.91 1.64 9.29
C TYR A 465 -9.26 3.12 9.40
N ILE A 466 -8.53 4.00 8.68
CA ILE A 466 -8.89 5.43 8.59
C ILE A 466 -10.23 5.58 7.87
N LEU A 467 -10.36 5.02 6.66
CA LEU A 467 -11.60 5.07 5.87
C LEU A 467 -12.82 4.56 6.65
N ASN A 468 -12.69 3.39 7.28
CA ASN A 468 -13.76 2.80 8.07
C ASN A 468 -14.17 3.73 9.22
N THR A 469 -13.21 4.33 9.93
CA THR A 469 -13.47 5.18 11.10
C THR A 469 -14.13 6.51 10.73
N ILE A 470 -13.63 7.20 9.70
CA ILE A 470 -14.20 8.48 9.27
C ILE A 470 -15.61 8.30 8.69
N VAL A 471 -15.88 7.18 8.02
CA VAL A 471 -17.22 6.86 7.52
C VAL A 471 -18.15 6.44 8.67
N ALA A 472 -17.65 5.69 9.66
CA ALA A 472 -18.41 5.37 10.87
C ALA A 472 -18.84 6.63 11.63
N GLU A 473 -18.00 7.67 11.66
CA GLU A 473 -18.35 8.96 12.26
C GLU A 473 -19.54 9.62 11.59
N VAL A 474 -19.49 9.74 10.27
CA VAL A 474 -20.57 10.37 9.53
C VAL A 474 -21.86 9.54 9.62
N LEU A 475 -21.75 8.20 9.56
CA LEU A 475 -22.91 7.32 9.75
C LEU A 475 -23.50 7.45 11.16
N SER A 476 -22.67 7.62 12.19
CA SER A 476 -23.14 7.88 13.56
C SER A 476 -23.93 9.18 13.63
N GLU A 477 -23.46 10.27 13.02
CA GLU A 477 -24.17 11.54 13.00
C GLU A 477 -25.51 11.46 12.24
N ILE A 478 -25.53 10.74 11.12
CA ILE A 478 -26.73 10.50 10.33
C ILE A 478 -27.73 9.66 11.14
N ALA A 479 -27.28 8.58 11.76
CA ALA A 479 -28.11 7.74 12.62
C ALA A 479 -28.69 8.53 13.79
N ASP A 480 -27.88 9.32 14.49
CA ASP A 480 -28.30 10.14 15.63
C ASP A 480 -29.40 11.15 15.26
N ARG A 481 -29.41 11.65 14.02
CA ARG A 481 -30.45 12.55 13.50
C ARG A 481 -31.71 11.78 13.09
N LEU A 482 -31.55 10.73 12.30
CA LEU A 482 -32.68 9.94 11.80
C LEU A 482 -33.46 9.22 12.91
N GLU A 483 -32.78 8.77 13.96
CA GLU A 483 -33.42 8.17 15.16
C GLU A 483 -34.33 9.16 15.91
N LYS A 484 -34.11 10.47 15.74
CA LYS A 484 -34.88 11.54 16.40
C LYS A 484 -35.86 12.23 15.45
N ALA A 485 -35.95 11.78 14.19
CA ALA A 485 -36.78 12.41 13.18
C ALA A 485 -38.25 12.05 13.37
N ASP A 486 -39.13 13.06 13.30
CA ASP A 486 -40.58 12.84 13.29
C ASP A 486 -41.05 12.23 11.95
N ASN A 487 -40.43 12.67 10.85
CA ASN A 487 -40.64 12.14 9.50
C ASN A 487 -39.29 11.70 8.91
N PHE A 488 -39.14 10.38 8.76
CA PHE A 488 -37.91 9.77 8.26
C PHE A 488 -37.55 10.25 6.86
N ASP A 489 -38.49 10.19 5.90
CA ASP A 489 -38.20 10.50 4.50
C ASP A 489 -37.81 11.97 4.31
N GLU A 490 -38.49 12.88 5.01
CA GLU A 490 -38.17 14.32 4.98
C GLU A 490 -36.79 14.62 5.57
N GLU A 491 -36.45 13.99 6.71
CA GLU A 491 -35.13 14.20 7.33
C GLU A 491 -34.01 13.58 6.48
N VAL A 492 -34.24 12.45 5.81
CA VAL A 492 -33.29 11.90 4.83
C VAL A 492 -33.01 12.90 3.72
N GLN A 493 -34.04 13.47 3.08
CA GLN A 493 -33.83 14.47 2.02
C GLN A 493 -33.08 15.70 2.51
N LYS A 494 -33.39 16.15 3.74
CA LYS A 494 -32.70 17.28 4.37
C LYS A 494 -31.22 16.98 4.62
N ILE A 495 -30.90 15.82 5.19
CA ILE A 495 -29.52 15.37 5.42
C ILE A 495 -28.75 15.31 4.09
N LEU A 496 -29.33 14.67 3.06
CA LEU A 496 -28.69 14.57 1.74
C LEU A 496 -28.41 15.95 1.15
N LYS A 497 -29.39 16.86 1.19
CA LYS A 497 -29.25 18.23 0.70
C LYS A 497 -28.15 19.00 1.45
N GLU A 498 -28.14 18.94 2.76
CA GLU A 498 -27.13 19.60 3.60
C GLU A 498 -25.73 19.06 3.30
N ILE A 499 -25.57 17.73 3.20
CA ILE A 499 -24.28 17.12 2.89
C ILE A 499 -23.79 17.56 1.51
N VAL A 500 -24.63 17.48 0.49
CA VAL A 500 -24.27 17.89 -0.87
C VAL A 500 -23.85 19.35 -0.90
N ILE A 501 -24.63 20.26 -0.31
CA ILE A 501 -24.32 21.69 -0.35
C ILE A 501 -22.97 21.99 0.32
N ASN A 502 -22.69 21.37 1.47
CA ASN A 502 -21.52 21.67 2.27
C ASN A 502 -20.24 20.94 1.79
N HIS A 503 -20.39 19.74 1.22
CA HIS A 503 -19.26 18.86 0.91
C HIS A 503 -19.03 18.61 -0.58
N LYS A 504 -19.86 19.15 -1.49
CA LYS A 504 -19.63 19.02 -2.94
C LYS A 504 -18.28 19.57 -3.42
N ARG A 505 -17.61 20.41 -2.62
CA ARG A 505 -16.30 20.98 -2.95
C ARG A 505 -15.23 19.91 -3.22
N VAL A 506 -15.31 18.74 -2.58
CA VAL A 506 -14.37 17.62 -2.77
C VAL A 506 -14.59 16.87 -4.07
N ILE A 507 -15.75 17.04 -4.73
CA ILE A 507 -16.10 16.35 -5.96
C ILE A 507 -15.41 17.05 -7.14
N PHE A 508 -14.63 16.29 -7.90
CA PHE A 508 -13.95 16.78 -9.10
C PHE A 508 -13.84 15.68 -10.16
N ASN A 509 -14.52 15.90 -11.29
CA ASN A 509 -14.55 14.95 -12.41
C ASN A 509 -13.51 15.23 -13.51
N GLY A 510 -12.73 16.31 -13.38
CA GLY A 510 -11.78 16.78 -14.40
C GLY A 510 -10.38 16.16 -14.31
N ASN A 511 -9.44 16.73 -15.04
CA ASN A 511 -8.03 16.31 -15.02
C ASN A 511 -7.34 16.76 -13.72
N GLY A 512 -7.01 15.81 -12.84
CA GLY A 512 -6.33 16.07 -11.57
C GLY A 512 -4.90 16.59 -11.69
N TYR A 513 -4.27 16.48 -12.86
CA TYR A 513 -2.89 16.95 -13.09
C TYR A 513 -2.80 18.40 -13.56
N SER A 514 -3.91 19.03 -13.92
CA SER A 514 -3.84 20.39 -14.44
C SER A 514 -3.46 21.38 -13.35
N GLU A 515 -2.64 22.39 -13.70
CA GLU A 515 -2.39 23.52 -12.80
C GLU A 515 -3.68 24.29 -12.46
N GLU A 516 -4.67 24.22 -13.35
CA GLU A 516 -6.01 24.75 -13.12
C GLU A 516 -6.68 24.07 -11.93
N TRP A 517 -6.57 22.74 -11.81
CA TRP A 517 -7.11 22.01 -10.66
C TRP A 517 -6.42 22.41 -9.37
N VAL A 518 -5.10 22.59 -9.37
CA VAL A 518 -4.36 23.02 -8.16
C VAL A 518 -4.88 24.36 -7.65
N LYS A 519 -5.06 25.34 -8.55
CA LYS A 519 -5.60 26.68 -8.20
C LYS A 519 -7.06 26.62 -7.75
N GLU A 520 -7.88 25.81 -8.42
CA GLU A 520 -9.29 25.64 -8.09
C GLU A 520 -9.50 24.90 -6.76
N ALA A 521 -8.69 23.87 -6.47
CA ALA A 521 -8.71 23.16 -5.21
C ALA A 521 -8.35 24.07 -4.03
N GLU A 522 -7.34 24.93 -4.18
CA GLU A 522 -6.99 25.95 -3.18
C GLU A 522 -8.16 26.92 -2.94
N LYS A 523 -8.81 27.41 -4.01
CA LYS A 523 -10.00 28.27 -3.93
C LYS A 523 -11.18 27.57 -3.22
N ARG A 524 -11.31 26.26 -3.38
CA ARG A 524 -12.31 25.42 -2.70
C ARG A 524 -11.95 25.10 -1.24
N GLY A 525 -10.73 25.42 -0.81
CA GLY A 525 -10.21 25.13 0.53
C GLY A 525 -9.84 23.65 0.73
N LEU A 526 -9.56 22.92 -0.35
CA LEU A 526 -9.07 21.54 -0.27
C LEU A 526 -7.58 21.52 0.10
N PRO A 527 -7.16 20.66 1.04
CA PRO A 527 -5.75 20.58 1.42
C PRO A 527 -4.90 19.99 0.29
N ASN A 528 -3.79 20.64 -0.02
CA ASN A 528 -2.74 20.12 -0.90
C ASN A 528 -1.49 19.85 -0.05
N ILE A 529 -1.33 18.61 0.42
CA ILE A 529 -0.24 18.25 1.34
C ILE A 529 0.77 17.38 0.60
N ALA A 530 1.75 18.04 -0.03
CA ALA A 530 2.66 17.42 -0.97
C ALA A 530 3.61 16.39 -0.33
N SER A 531 4.15 16.68 0.87
CA SER A 531 5.17 15.82 1.49
C SER A 531 4.63 14.99 2.66
N THR A 532 5.29 13.86 2.91
CA THR A 532 5.04 13.00 4.07
C THR A 532 5.23 13.76 5.38
N VAL A 533 6.30 14.56 5.49
CA VAL A 533 6.58 15.37 6.68
C VAL A 533 5.44 16.34 6.97
N ASP A 534 4.86 17.00 5.95
CA ASP A 534 3.74 17.93 6.16
C ASP A 534 2.40 17.22 6.44
N ALA A 535 2.25 15.97 6.02
CA ALA A 535 1.06 15.18 6.28
C ALA A 535 1.00 14.71 7.73
N ILE A 536 2.11 14.21 8.28
CA ILE A 536 2.17 13.56 9.61
C ILE A 536 1.51 14.39 10.74
N PRO A 537 1.65 15.73 10.84
CA PRO A 537 0.95 16.55 11.83
C PRO A 537 -0.58 16.42 11.84
N ALA A 538 -1.21 15.94 10.76
CA ALA A 538 -2.65 15.68 10.76
C ALA A 538 -3.06 14.60 11.77
N LEU A 539 -2.17 13.70 12.20
CA LEU A 539 -2.46 12.73 13.27
C LEU A 539 -2.79 13.40 14.61
N LEU A 540 -2.20 14.56 14.88
CA LEU A 540 -2.34 15.25 16.17
C LEU A 540 -3.39 16.37 16.16
N LYS A 541 -4.05 16.61 15.03
CA LYS A 541 -5.14 17.59 14.97
C LYS A 541 -6.30 17.14 15.86
N ASP A 542 -6.83 18.05 16.68
CA ASP A 542 -7.91 17.75 17.63
C ASP A 542 -9.09 17.01 17.00
N LYS A 543 -9.51 17.39 15.78
CA LYS A 543 -10.61 16.71 15.07
C LYS A 543 -10.29 15.23 14.77
N ASN A 544 -9.04 14.92 14.42
CA ASN A 544 -8.61 13.60 13.98
C ASN A 544 -8.35 12.68 15.18
N VAL A 545 -7.84 13.23 16.29
CA VAL A 545 -7.73 12.50 17.56
C VAL A 545 -9.13 12.17 18.09
N LYS A 546 -10.05 13.14 18.11
CA LYS A 546 -11.41 12.94 18.62
C LYS A 546 -12.18 11.87 17.87
N VAL A 547 -12.09 11.82 16.53
CA VAL A 547 -12.81 10.79 15.75
C VAL A 547 -12.27 9.39 16.04
N MET A 548 -10.96 9.24 16.17
CA MET A 548 -10.33 7.96 16.50
C MET A 548 -10.69 7.48 17.91
N GLU A 549 -10.69 8.39 18.89
CA GLU A 549 -11.04 8.09 20.28
C GLU A 549 -12.53 7.79 20.45
N LYS A 550 -13.42 8.57 19.81
CA LYS A 550 -14.88 8.39 19.88
C LYS A 550 -15.30 6.99 19.45
N HIS A 551 -14.67 6.46 18.40
CA HIS A 551 -14.94 5.12 17.88
C HIS A 551 -14.08 4.03 18.52
N GLY A 552 -13.20 4.37 19.46
CA GLY A 552 -12.35 3.41 20.17
C GLY A 552 -11.33 2.70 19.26
N VAL A 553 -10.98 3.31 18.12
CA VAL A 553 -10.07 2.72 17.13
C VAL A 553 -8.62 2.93 17.55
N LEU A 554 -8.26 4.19 17.84
CA LEU A 554 -6.98 4.59 18.41
C LEU A 554 -7.21 5.63 19.51
N SER A 555 -6.48 5.49 20.61
CA SER A 555 -6.34 6.50 21.68
C SER A 555 -5.40 7.62 21.25
N LYS A 556 -5.46 8.77 21.93
CA LYS A 556 -4.51 9.87 21.72
C LYS A 556 -3.04 9.42 21.81
N VAL A 557 -2.71 8.58 22.79
CA VAL A 557 -1.33 8.10 23.00
C VAL A 557 -0.89 7.18 21.85
N GLU A 558 -1.78 6.35 21.31
CA GLU A 558 -1.51 5.52 20.13
C GLU A 558 -1.33 6.36 18.84
N MET A 559 -1.99 7.51 18.74
CA MET A 559 -1.83 8.48 17.64
C MET A 559 -0.50 9.22 17.74
N GLU A 560 -0.13 9.69 18.94
CA GLU A 560 1.18 10.32 19.23
C GLU A 560 2.34 9.37 18.94
N SER A 561 2.21 8.10 19.30
CA SER A 561 3.18 7.06 18.97
C SER A 561 3.41 6.92 17.46
N ARG A 562 2.32 6.84 16.69
CA ARG A 562 2.40 6.72 15.22
C ARG A 562 3.01 7.96 14.59
N TYR A 563 2.70 9.15 15.13
CA TYR A 563 3.32 10.41 14.71
C TYR A 563 4.84 10.36 14.84
N GLU A 564 5.37 9.96 16.01
CA GLU A 564 6.81 9.86 16.24
C GLU A 564 7.47 8.80 15.35
N ILE A 565 6.87 7.60 15.24
CA ILE A 565 7.39 6.50 14.42
C ILE A 565 7.48 6.92 12.95
N MET A 566 6.46 7.61 12.42
CA MET A 566 6.45 8.04 11.02
C MET A 566 7.53 9.08 10.73
N LEU A 567 7.76 10.04 11.64
CA LEU A 567 8.83 11.05 11.49
C LEU A 567 10.21 10.40 11.56
N GLU A 568 10.42 9.52 12.54
CA GLU A 568 11.68 8.82 12.71
C GLU A 568 11.98 7.93 11.49
N ASN A 569 10.98 7.20 10.99
CA ASN A 569 11.11 6.36 9.79
C ASN A 569 11.46 7.20 8.56
N TYR A 570 10.85 8.37 8.40
CA TYR A 570 11.18 9.30 7.32
C TYR A 570 12.65 9.73 7.38
N SER A 571 13.08 10.25 8.53
CA SER A 571 14.47 10.69 8.74
C SER A 571 15.48 9.56 8.51
N LYS A 572 15.21 8.36 9.03
CA LYS A 572 16.09 7.19 8.86
C LYS A 572 16.18 6.76 7.40
N THR A 573 15.06 6.73 6.68
CA THR A 573 15.04 6.34 5.26
C THR A 573 15.89 7.29 4.42
N ILE A 574 15.63 8.60 4.52
CA ILE A 574 16.41 9.61 3.77
C ILE A 574 17.89 9.58 4.17
N ASN A 575 18.20 9.35 5.45
CA ASN A 575 19.59 9.21 5.88
C ASN A 575 20.30 7.99 5.25
N ILE A 576 19.65 6.82 5.23
CA ILE A 576 20.20 5.61 4.60
C ILE A 576 20.43 5.85 3.10
N GLU A 577 19.49 6.50 2.43
CA GLU A 577 19.64 6.89 1.02
C GLU A 577 20.82 7.84 0.82
N ALA A 578 20.92 8.91 1.61
CA ALA A 578 22.00 9.88 1.51
C ALA A 578 23.38 9.24 1.74
N LEU A 579 23.51 8.40 2.78
CA LEU A 579 24.75 7.68 3.09
C LEU A 579 25.14 6.70 1.97
N THR A 580 24.17 5.98 1.43
CA THR A 580 24.38 5.07 0.29
C THR A 580 24.81 5.85 -0.95
N MET A 581 24.18 6.99 -1.22
CA MET A 581 24.52 7.87 -2.33
C MET A 581 25.95 8.40 -2.21
N LEU A 582 26.35 8.85 -1.01
CA LEU A 582 27.72 9.32 -0.73
C LEU A 582 28.75 8.20 -0.91
N ASP A 583 28.47 6.99 -0.42
CA ASP A 583 29.36 5.84 -0.58
C ASP A 583 29.57 5.49 -2.07
N MET A 584 28.48 5.43 -2.84
CA MET A 584 28.52 5.16 -4.28
C MET A 584 29.26 6.28 -5.04
N ALA A 585 28.92 7.54 -4.77
CA ALA A 585 29.53 8.69 -5.42
C ALA A 585 31.05 8.74 -5.19
N LYS A 586 31.50 8.54 -3.94
CA LYS A 586 32.92 8.62 -3.55
C LYS A 586 33.75 7.42 -4.00
N LYS A 587 33.19 6.20 -3.91
CA LYS A 587 33.97 4.96 -4.08
C LYS A 587 33.79 4.29 -5.45
N GLN A 588 32.72 4.61 -6.18
CA GLN A 588 32.43 3.99 -7.48
C GLN A 588 32.49 5.02 -8.61
N ILE A 589 31.61 6.03 -8.58
CA ILE A 589 31.45 6.99 -9.69
C ILE A 589 32.69 7.88 -9.84
N LEU A 590 33.09 8.58 -8.77
CA LEU A 590 34.22 9.52 -8.85
C LEU A 590 35.53 8.84 -9.32
N PRO A 591 35.94 7.67 -8.79
CA PRO A 591 37.11 6.96 -9.31
C PRO A 591 36.98 6.49 -10.76
N ALA A 592 35.79 6.06 -11.19
CA ALA A 592 35.56 5.66 -12.58
C ALA A 592 35.72 6.85 -13.55
N VAL A 593 35.14 8.00 -13.18
CA VAL A 593 35.24 9.23 -13.98
C VAL A 593 36.69 9.72 -14.05
N LEU A 594 37.45 9.68 -12.96
CA LEU A 594 38.87 10.05 -12.96
C LEU A 594 39.73 9.13 -13.85
N LYS A 595 39.42 7.83 -13.90
CA LYS A 595 40.06 6.90 -14.84
C LYS A 595 39.74 7.25 -16.29
N PHE A 596 38.48 7.59 -16.58
CA PHE A 596 38.08 8.03 -17.91
C PHE A 596 38.78 9.33 -18.34
N ILE A 597 38.84 10.33 -17.45
CA ILE A 597 39.61 11.57 -17.65
C ILE A 597 41.06 11.26 -18.03
N LYS A 598 41.70 10.34 -17.31
CA LYS A 598 43.07 9.92 -17.63
C LYS A 598 43.16 9.31 -19.03
N ASN A 599 42.25 8.40 -19.39
CA ASN A 599 42.25 7.78 -20.72
C ASN A 599 42.09 8.81 -21.86
N VAL A 600 41.21 9.80 -21.68
CA VAL A 600 41.02 10.88 -22.66
C VAL A 600 42.28 11.76 -22.75
N ALA A 601 42.89 12.10 -21.62
CA ALA A 601 44.13 12.89 -21.60
C ALA A 601 45.31 12.13 -22.24
N ASP A 602 45.47 10.84 -21.94
CA ASP A 602 46.50 9.98 -22.54
C ASP A 602 46.31 9.88 -24.05
N SER A 603 45.07 9.79 -24.53
CA SER A 603 44.72 9.81 -25.96
C SER A 603 45.16 11.12 -26.65
N ILE A 604 44.87 12.28 -26.05
CA ILE A 604 45.31 13.59 -26.58
C ILE A 604 46.84 13.64 -26.69
N ASN A 605 47.54 13.21 -25.64
CA ASN A 605 48.99 13.24 -25.60
C ASN A 605 49.59 12.29 -26.65
N ALA A 606 49.08 11.07 -26.75
CA ALA A 606 49.53 10.10 -27.75
C ALA A 606 49.36 10.60 -29.19
N VAL A 607 48.24 11.25 -29.52
CA VAL A 607 48.04 11.85 -30.85
C VAL A 607 49.04 12.97 -31.11
N LYS A 608 49.26 13.87 -30.14
CA LYS A 608 50.24 14.96 -30.27
C LYS A 608 51.67 14.47 -30.44
N GLU A 609 52.04 13.39 -29.75
CA GLU A 609 53.39 12.80 -29.82
C GLU A 609 53.73 12.21 -31.20
N THR A 610 52.73 11.89 -32.04
CA THR A 610 52.98 11.39 -33.40
C THR A 610 53.65 12.43 -34.31
N GLY A 611 53.55 13.73 -33.97
CA GLY A 611 54.02 14.82 -34.81
C GLY A 611 53.19 15.06 -36.08
N LEU A 612 52.07 14.35 -36.25
CA LEU A 612 51.12 14.55 -37.34
C LEU A 612 50.14 15.68 -37.00
N ASP A 613 49.73 16.45 -38.01
CA ASP A 613 48.72 17.52 -37.89
C ASP A 613 47.31 16.94 -37.82
N ALA A 614 47.01 16.21 -36.74
CA ALA A 614 45.71 15.61 -36.46
C ALA A 614 44.95 16.44 -35.40
N SER A 615 43.66 16.72 -35.66
CA SER A 615 42.82 17.44 -34.69
C SER A 615 42.55 16.58 -33.44
N VAL A 616 42.62 17.22 -32.29
CA VAL A 616 42.30 16.65 -30.97
C VAL A 616 41.12 17.37 -30.29
N ASP A 617 40.35 18.15 -31.05
CA ASP A 617 39.34 19.06 -30.51
C ASP A 617 38.22 18.30 -29.79
N ALA A 618 37.77 17.19 -30.37
CA ALA A 618 36.74 16.34 -29.78
C ALA A 618 37.16 15.78 -28.40
N GLN A 619 38.39 15.27 -28.29
CA GLN A 619 38.92 14.77 -27.02
C GLN A 619 39.15 15.91 -26.03
N ALA A 620 39.63 17.06 -26.49
CA ALA A 620 39.90 18.21 -25.64
C ALA A 620 38.60 18.80 -25.05
N ASP A 621 37.53 18.87 -25.84
CA ASP A 621 36.23 19.36 -25.37
C ASP A 621 35.57 18.37 -24.41
N LEU A 622 35.61 17.08 -24.71
CA LEU A 622 35.16 16.04 -23.78
C LEU A 622 35.93 16.08 -22.45
N LEU A 623 37.27 16.22 -22.51
CA LEU A 623 38.11 16.33 -21.31
C LEU A 623 37.73 17.55 -20.47
N LYS A 624 37.50 18.72 -21.09
CA LYS A 624 37.07 19.93 -20.38
C LYS A 624 35.72 19.73 -19.70
N GLU A 625 34.74 19.18 -20.42
CA GLU A 625 33.39 18.96 -19.89
C GLU A 625 33.41 17.98 -18.71
N VAL A 626 34.00 16.80 -18.89
CA VAL A 626 34.04 15.76 -17.84
C VAL A 626 34.86 16.24 -16.64
N SER A 627 35.96 16.97 -16.85
CA SER A 627 36.76 17.53 -15.73
C SER A 627 35.97 18.58 -14.94
N SER A 628 35.23 19.45 -15.63
CA SER A 628 34.36 20.45 -15.00
C SER A 628 33.26 19.78 -14.19
N LEU A 629 32.57 18.79 -14.77
CA LEU A 629 31.52 18.04 -14.08
C LEU A 629 32.08 17.24 -12.90
N THR A 630 33.30 16.70 -13.00
CA THR A 630 33.94 15.99 -11.89
C THR A 630 34.23 16.91 -10.70
N ALA A 631 34.70 18.13 -10.97
CA ALA A 631 34.92 19.13 -9.92
C ALA A 631 33.60 19.54 -9.25
N GLU A 632 32.53 19.72 -10.04
CA GLU A 632 31.20 19.99 -9.50
C GLU A 632 30.66 18.80 -8.70
N PHE A 633 30.78 17.58 -9.21
CA PHE A 633 30.35 16.35 -8.54
C PHE A 633 31.00 16.22 -7.17
N LYS A 634 32.33 16.45 -7.08
CA LYS A 634 33.04 16.45 -5.80
C LYS A 634 32.51 17.53 -4.84
N LYS A 635 32.21 18.73 -5.33
CA LYS A 635 31.61 19.80 -4.51
C LYS A 635 30.23 19.40 -3.99
N ARG A 636 29.38 18.79 -4.83
CA ARG A 636 28.05 18.30 -4.41
C ARG A 636 28.13 17.18 -3.38
N ILE A 637 29.12 16.28 -3.51
CA ILE A 637 29.42 15.26 -2.49
C ILE A 637 29.71 15.93 -1.13
N ASP A 638 30.56 16.95 -1.10
CA ASP A 638 30.95 17.63 0.14
C ASP A 638 29.79 18.40 0.77
N ASN A 639 28.94 19.00 -0.07
CA ASN A 639 27.72 19.68 0.39
C ASN A 639 26.73 18.70 1.04
N LEU A 640 26.49 17.54 0.41
CA LEU A 640 25.60 16.52 0.95
C LEU A 640 26.16 15.93 2.25
N GLU A 641 27.46 15.61 2.29
CA GLU A 641 28.12 15.12 3.51
C GLU A 641 28.00 16.10 4.67
N SER A 642 28.20 17.41 4.40
CA SER A 642 28.02 18.45 5.42
C SER A 642 26.58 18.52 5.91
N ALA A 643 25.59 18.36 5.03
CA ALA A 643 24.18 18.35 5.41
C ALA A 643 23.83 17.14 6.28
N VAL A 644 24.30 15.94 5.92
CA VAL A 644 24.10 14.72 6.72
C VAL A 644 24.73 14.86 8.11
N ASN A 645 25.95 15.38 8.20
CA ASN A 645 26.62 15.61 9.48
C ASN A 645 25.90 16.65 10.35
N ASN A 646 25.32 17.68 9.73
CA ASN A 646 24.52 18.67 10.45
C ASN A 646 23.20 18.06 10.96
N ALA A 647 22.56 17.20 10.16
CA ALA A 647 21.33 16.51 10.55
C ALA A 647 21.52 15.66 11.82
N SER A 648 22.68 15.00 11.97
CA SER A 648 22.99 14.21 13.17
C SER A 648 23.19 15.04 14.45
N ASN A 649 23.37 16.35 14.34
CA ASN A 649 23.59 17.26 15.47
C ASN A 649 22.30 17.99 15.91
N ILE A 650 21.17 17.72 15.27
CA ILE A 650 19.88 18.32 15.66
C ILE A 650 19.31 17.53 16.84
N GLU A 651 19.14 18.20 17.98
CA GLU A 651 18.54 17.61 19.19
C GLU A 651 17.06 18.02 19.35
N GLY A 652 16.22 17.11 19.85
CA GLY A 652 15.03 17.45 20.65
C GLY A 652 13.66 17.57 19.97
N ASP A 653 13.52 17.51 18.64
CA ASP A 653 12.21 17.48 17.96
C ASP A 653 12.25 16.64 16.68
N SER A 654 11.58 15.49 16.67
CA SER A 654 11.48 14.59 15.51
C SER A 654 10.95 15.29 14.26
N PHE A 655 10.05 16.28 14.43
CA PHE A 655 9.48 17.01 13.30
C PHE A 655 10.50 17.95 12.68
N ALA A 656 11.23 18.73 13.49
CA ALA A 656 12.32 19.57 13.02
C ALA A 656 13.42 18.75 12.31
N VAL A 657 13.76 17.58 12.84
CA VAL A 657 14.72 16.65 12.22
C VAL A 657 14.20 16.17 10.87
N ALA A 658 12.97 15.65 10.80
CA ALA A 658 12.37 15.19 9.54
C ALA A 658 12.28 16.31 8.49
N LYS A 659 11.94 17.53 8.91
CA LYS A 659 11.92 18.71 8.06
C LYS A 659 13.31 19.05 7.51
N TYR A 660 14.35 18.97 8.33
CA TYR A 660 15.72 19.19 7.87
C TYR A 660 16.15 18.14 6.82
N TYR A 661 15.82 16.86 7.05
CA TYR A 661 16.08 15.82 6.06
C TYR A 661 15.38 16.09 4.72
N ARG A 662 14.13 16.55 4.75
CA ARG A 662 13.37 16.91 3.54
C ARG A 662 13.93 18.15 2.83
N ASP A 663 14.17 19.22 3.58
CA ASP A 663 14.48 20.54 3.01
C ASP A 663 15.96 20.67 2.61
N GLU A 664 16.87 20.02 3.34
CA GLU A 664 18.31 20.17 3.14
C GLU A 664 18.98 18.91 2.56
N VAL A 665 18.81 17.76 3.21
CA VAL A 665 19.53 16.52 2.83
C VAL A 665 18.99 16.00 1.49
N PHE A 666 17.68 15.83 1.38
CA PHE A 666 17.02 15.35 0.18
C PHE A 666 17.21 16.28 -1.02
N ALA A 667 17.12 17.60 -0.82
CA ALA A 667 17.40 18.58 -1.86
C ALA A 667 18.83 18.42 -2.43
N LYS A 668 19.83 18.28 -1.55
CA LYS A 668 21.24 18.07 -1.96
C LYS A 668 21.49 16.72 -2.61
N MET A 669 20.72 15.68 -2.26
CA MET A 669 20.73 14.42 -3.00
C MET A 669 20.28 14.66 -4.46
N GLY A 670 19.22 15.44 -4.68
CA GLY A 670 18.77 15.81 -6.02
C GLY A 670 19.87 16.50 -6.85
N GLU A 671 20.55 17.48 -6.26
CA GLU A 671 21.67 18.19 -6.91
C GLU A 671 22.85 17.26 -7.24
N LEU A 672 23.20 16.33 -6.34
CA LEU A 672 24.27 15.38 -6.57
C LEU A 672 23.90 14.39 -7.69
N ARG A 673 22.64 13.94 -7.71
CA ARG A 673 22.11 13.03 -8.72
C ARG A 673 22.22 13.64 -10.12
N GLU A 674 21.80 14.89 -10.28
CA GLU A 674 21.82 15.57 -11.59
C GLU A 674 23.20 15.49 -12.26
N ILE A 675 24.26 15.77 -11.51
CA ILE A 675 25.63 15.70 -12.02
C ILE A 675 26.07 14.25 -12.28
N GLY A 676 25.71 13.31 -11.39
CA GLY A 676 26.02 11.89 -11.57
C GLY A 676 25.36 11.31 -12.82
N ASP A 677 24.09 11.61 -13.04
CA ASP A 677 23.31 11.17 -14.21
C ASP A 677 23.88 11.80 -15.49
N LYS A 678 24.34 13.06 -15.46
CA LYS A 678 25.03 13.67 -16.61
C LYS A 678 26.36 12.98 -16.92
N LEU A 679 27.14 12.62 -15.90
CA LEU A 679 28.41 11.90 -16.07
C LEU A 679 28.20 10.51 -16.71
N GLU A 680 27.12 9.80 -16.37
CA GLU A 680 26.75 8.51 -17.00
C GLU A 680 26.64 8.62 -18.53
N THR A 681 26.13 9.75 -19.04
CA THR A 681 25.93 9.94 -20.49
C THR A 681 27.23 10.21 -21.27
N LEU A 682 28.33 10.51 -20.57
CA LEU A 682 29.60 10.92 -21.18
C LEU A 682 30.73 9.91 -20.97
N VAL A 683 30.71 9.18 -19.85
CA VAL A 683 31.73 8.20 -19.50
C VAL A 683 31.52 6.93 -20.32
N ASP A 684 32.62 6.34 -20.79
CA ASP A 684 32.63 5.06 -21.49
C ASP A 684 31.90 3.96 -20.67
N ALA A 685 31.00 3.23 -21.33
CA ALA A 685 30.21 2.17 -20.74
C ALA A 685 31.07 1.06 -20.11
N ASP A 686 32.26 0.78 -20.66
CA ASP A 686 33.17 -0.22 -20.12
C ASP A 686 33.83 0.22 -18.80
N ILE A 687 33.85 1.52 -18.52
CA ILE A 687 34.42 2.12 -17.30
C ILE A 687 33.32 2.43 -16.28
N TRP A 688 32.10 2.71 -16.74
CA TRP A 688 30.99 3.05 -15.88
C TRP A 688 30.64 1.90 -14.92
N PRO A 689 30.57 2.15 -13.60
CA PRO A 689 30.54 1.06 -12.62
C PRO A 689 29.14 0.47 -12.36
N LEU A 690 28.08 1.09 -12.88
CA LEU A 690 26.69 0.73 -12.56
C LEU A 690 25.95 0.26 -13.81
N PRO A 691 25.11 -0.80 -13.73
CA PRO A 691 24.15 -1.09 -14.77
C PRO A 691 23.24 0.11 -15.08
N THR A 692 23.07 0.41 -16.36
CA THR A 692 22.22 1.51 -16.82
C THR A 692 20.74 1.14 -16.71
N TYR A 693 19.85 2.13 -16.81
CA TYR A 693 18.41 1.86 -16.87
C TYR A 693 18.03 1.05 -18.11
N ALA A 694 18.70 1.25 -19.25
CA ALA A 694 18.46 0.46 -20.45
C ALA A 694 18.73 -1.03 -20.19
N ASP A 695 19.83 -1.35 -19.49
CA ASP A 695 20.19 -2.72 -19.13
C ASP A 695 19.14 -3.36 -18.22
N MET A 696 18.67 -2.63 -17.21
CA MET A 696 17.76 -3.18 -16.20
C MET A 696 16.31 -3.29 -16.67
N LEU A 697 15.82 -2.35 -17.50
CA LEU A 697 14.40 -2.25 -17.84
C LEU A 697 14.01 -3.02 -19.11
N PHE A 698 14.95 -3.24 -20.04
CA PHE A 698 14.64 -3.83 -21.35
C PHE A 698 15.18 -5.24 -21.56
N TYR A 699 16.07 -5.75 -20.70
CA TYR A 699 16.68 -7.09 -20.83
C TYR A 699 16.17 -8.09 -19.78
N VAL A 700 14.96 -7.88 -19.24
CA VAL A 700 14.28 -8.75 -18.27
C VAL A 700 13.71 -10.01 -18.92
#